data_AF-A0AAY4DAR9-F1
#
_entry.id   AF-A0AAY4DAR9-F1
#
_cell.length_a   1.000
_cell.length_b   1.000
_cell.length_c   1.000
_cell.angle_alpha   90.00
_cell.angle_beta   90.00
_cell.angle_gamma   90.00
#
_symmetry.space_group_name_H-M   'P 1'
#
loop_
_entity.id
_entity.type
_entity.pdbx_description
1 polymer ?
#
loop_
_entity_poly.entity_id
_entity_poly.type
_entity_poly.pdbx_seq_one_letter_code
_entity_poly.pdbx_strand_id
1 'polypeptide(L)'
;VEPLVKMVEVDGSDLVKDFAEEMEKMLGRKMMSVKVGSAIFLSYSLFDYYNALLINTMDSNGNYVELGQEFPLEKNEHFNKLPVNTQMSSIQVPTNVYNKDSEILNGVYMSEALNDIFVDNFEKDPTLTWQYFGSATGFFRLYPGIQWTPDENGVVAFDARNRNWYIQAATSPKDIIIVVDISGSMKGLRLTIAKHTINTILETLGENDFVNVIAYSDYVSYVEPCFKGTLVQADLDNREHFKLLVEQLQVKGEGKVKKAMKESFRVLNEVSMGQGSLCNQAIMLITDGAMEDFQEVFEEFNWPERRVRVFTYLIGRELTFAENVKWIACNNKGYYTHISTLADVQENVMEYLHVLSRPMVINHDHDIIWTEAYMDTVVGANDDILLMMTSVAMPVFSKKEETLSHGILLGVVGTDVPLRELMRLAPRYKLGVHGYAFLNTNNGYILSHPDLRPLVGPCLTAQHVYLWFLPCSRHVLVLRSHVFLTTVLCLLCLSRGSFMSSLKNAFFIRLHDLTTSDVTIANEWTYCETDIDPHHRKYSQLQAVIRYLTGKEPELECDEELLQQTMFDAVVTAPMEAYWTAIMLNTSGLDEGIETAFLGTRSGLMRVIRFAENEKRVAKKFLSPLDKENIFTLDHFPVWYRRAAENPAGKFLYYIPREDTRGIFPNMAVTACLRVCVCVCVCVYPRASLHRVSLYDYQAMCKMSQHSASSARPLLSVRALCSISVCAERVVRCSYTKRHCCHTNKKNKADVLQPCDTEYPSFVYDPSIKETNSIIKCGRCQKMFVGQQIPDSNLLLMVVQSDCDCSRQYPLINMEPKEVKYILPCDRMKSMKIRRRPESCHAYHPQVPHSCLLSD
;
A
#
# COMPACT_ATOMS: atom_id res chain seq x y z
N VAL A 1 33.01 -42.78 -2.61
CA VAL A 1 32.69 -41.42 -3.06
C VAL A 1 31.24 -41.20 -2.70
N GLU A 2 30.97 -40.55 -1.57
CA GLU A 2 29.59 -40.09 -1.31
C GLU A 2 29.22 -39.13 -2.45
N PRO A 3 27.98 -39.19 -2.98
CA PRO A 3 27.58 -38.26 -4.02
C PRO A 3 27.69 -36.83 -3.49
N LEU A 4 28.43 -35.99 -4.23
CA LEU A 4 28.58 -34.55 -3.98
C LEU A 4 27.24 -33.80 -3.98
N VAL A 5 26.12 -34.42 -4.32
CA VAL A 5 24.79 -33.80 -4.34
C VAL A 5 23.77 -34.79 -3.78
N LYS A 6 23.01 -34.37 -2.76
CA LYS A 6 21.82 -35.08 -2.28
C LYS A 6 20.57 -34.30 -2.72
N MET A 7 19.72 -34.92 -3.53
CA MET A 7 18.42 -34.36 -3.85
C MET A 7 17.47 -34.64 -2.69
N VAL A 8 16.91 -33.59 -2.10
CA VAL A 8 15.91 -33.67 -1.05
C VAL A 8 14.60 -33.13 -1.61
N GLU A 9 13.54 -33.92 -1.48
CA GLU A 9 12.20 -33.44 -1.77
C GLU A 9 11.73 -32.59 -0.59
N VAL A 10 11.33 -31.35 -0.87
CA VAL A 10 10.81 -30.42 0.14
C VAL A 10 9.29 -30.47 0.08
N ASP A 11 8.67 -30.85 1.19
CA ASP A 11 7.21 -30.74 1.35
C ASP A 11 6.85 -29.26 1.59
N GLY A 12 6.02 -28.71 0.70
CA GLY A 12 5.57 -27.32 0.82
C GLY A 12 4.71 -27.07 2.06
N SER A 13 4.05 -28.09 2.60
CA SER A 13 3.22 -27.94 3.80
C SER A 13 4.04 -27.77 5.07
N ASP A 14 5.15 -28.48 5.20
CA ASP A 14 6.06 -28.35 6.34
C ASP A 14 6.85 -27.04 6.26
N LEU A 15 7.31 -26.66 5.06
CA LEU A 15 7.98 -25.38 4.84
C LEU A 15 7.11 -24.17 5.23
N VAL A 16 5.81 -24.22 4.93
CA VAL A 16 4.87 -23.15 5.31
C VAL A 16 4.64 -23.12 6.83
N LYS A 17 4.65 -24.28 7.51
CA LYS A 17 4.58 -24.31 8.98
C LYS A 17 5.83 -23.71 9.61
N ASP A 18 7.02 -24.06 9.11
CA ASP A 18 8.29 -23.54 9.61
C ASP A 18 8.33 -22.00 9.50
N PHE A 19 7.97 -21.45 8.33
CA PHE A 19 7.88 -20.00 8.15
C PHE A 19 6.81 -19.35 9.02
N ALA A 20 5.67 -20.01 9.20
CA ALA A 20 4.61 -19.50 10.06
C ALA A 20 5.05 -19.44 11.53
N GLU A 21 5.76 -20.45 12.03
CA GLU A 21 6.30 -20.47 13.39
C GLU A 21 7.39 -19.39 13.59
N GLU A 22 8.28 -19.19 12.62
CA GLU A 22 9.28 -18.12 12.66
C GLU A 22 8.63 -16.72 12.66
N MET A 23 7.63 -16.51 11.81
CA MET A 23 6.85 -15.28 11.77
C MET A 23 6.09 -15.06 13.08
N GLU A 24 5.48 -16.10 13.66
CA GLU A 24 4.80 -16.02 14.96
C GLU A 24 5.76 -15.59 16.06
N LYS A 25 6.98 -16.16 16.06
CA LYS A 25 8.00 -15.81 17.04
C LYS A 25 8.50 -14.38 16.86
N MET A 26 8.66 -13.91 15.63
CA MET A 26 9.01 -12.51 15.35
C MET A 26 7.89 -11.57 15.83
N LEU A 27 6.67 -11.75 15.33
CA LEU A 27 5.51 -10.92 15.67
C LEU A 27 5.20 -10.98 17.17
N GLY A 28 5.37 -12.14 17.79
CA GLY A 28 5.24 -12.34 19.23
C GLY A 28 6.25 -11.53 20.04
N ARG A 29 7.51 -11.43 19.58
CA ARG A 29 8.50 -10.53 20.21
C ARG A 29 8.07 -9.06 20.11
N LYS A 30 7.59 -8.62 18.93
CA LYS A 30 7.09 -7.25 18.72
C LYS A 30 5.89 -6.93 19.62
N MET A 31 4.96 -7.88 19.75
CA MET A 31 3.79 -7.80 20.62
C MET A 31 4.19 -7.64 22.10
N MET A 32 5.22 -8.36 22.55
CA MET A 32 5.73 -8.24 23.92
C MET A 32 6.31 -6.85 24.20
N SER A 33 7.01 -6.23 23.24
CA SER A 33 7.54 -4.87 23.38
C SER A 33 6.44 -3.84 23.63
N VAL A 34 5.29 -3.97 22.96
CA VAL A 34 4.11 -3.11 23.16
C VAL A 34 3.47 -3.34 24.54
N LYS A 35 3.35 -4.60 24.98
CA LYS A 35 2.78 -4.93 26.29
C LYS A 35 3.54 -4.27 27.43
N VAL A 36 4.87 -4.29 27.38
CA VAL A 36 5.73 -3.66 28.39
C VAL A 36 5.55 -2.13 28.39
N GLY A 37 5.38 -1.52 27.21
CA GLY A 37 5.11 -0.10 27.05
C GLY A 37 3.77 0.38 27.63
N SER A 38 2.84 -0.50 27.98
CA SER A 38 1.54 -0.12 28.56
C SER A 38 1.60 0.24 30.06
N ALA A 39 2.73 0.00 30.74
CA ALA A 39 2.89 0.23 32.17
C ALA A 39 3.32 1.69 32.49
N ILE A 40 2.36 2.61 32.46
CA ILE A 40 2.61 4.02 32.86
C ILE A 40 2.58 4.14 34.39
N PHE A 41 3.65 4.68 34.98
CA PHE A 41 3.73 5.04 36.40
C PHE A 41 3.55 6.54 36.61
N LEU A 42 2.89 6.93 37.71
CA LEU A 42 2.65 8.32 38.10
C LEU A 42 3.70 8.76 39.13
N SER A 43 4.57 9.69 38.75
CA SER A 43 5.22 10.62 39.68
C SER A 43 4.68 12.03 39.42
N TYR A 44 5.17 13.07 40.10
CA TYR A 44 4.87 14.48 39.77
C TYR A 44 6.17 15.28 39.91
N SER A 45 6.59 15.98 38.86
CA SER A 45 7.73 16.90 38.82
C SER A 45 7.57 17.86 37.63
N LEU A 46 8.21 19.03 37.70
CA LEU A 46 8.20 20.02 36.62
C LEU A 46 9.25 19.62 35.58
N PHE A 47 8.86 19.42 34.31
CA PHE A 47 9.74 18.92 33.26
C PHE A 47 9.51 19.64 31.93
N ASP A 48 10.60 19.97 31.23
CA ASP A 48 10.60 20.51 29.86
C ASP A 48 10.83 19.39 28.85
N TYR A 49 10.06 19.34 27.77
CA TYR A 49 10.15 18.27 26.76
C TYR A 49 10.68 18.76 25.40
N TYR A 50 11.22 17.84 24.60
CA TYR A 50 11.72 18.12 23.25
C TYR A 50 10.58 18.13 22.23
N ASN A 51 10.26 19.31 21.69
CA ASN A 51 9.26 19.46 20.63
C ASN A 51 9.89 19.20 19.26
N ALA A 52 9.42 18.15 18.58
CA ALA A 52 9.96 17.66 17.31
C ALA A 52 10.04 18.72 16.19
N LEU A 53 9.22 19.77 16.24
CA LEU A 53 9.23 20.87 15.28
C LEU A 53 10.23 21.98 15.59
N LEU A 54 10.51 22.18 16.88
CA LEU A 54 11.34 23.29 17.37
C LEU A 54 12.77 22.85 17.69
N ILE A 55 13.03 21.55 17.77
CA ILE A 55 14.36 20.99 18.00
C ILE A 55 15.39 21.64 17.06
N ASN A 56 16.54 22.03 17.62
CA ASN A 56 17.67 22.63 16.90
C ASN A 56 17.34 23.96 16.18
N THR A 57 16.22 24.61 16.52
CA THR A 57 15.90 25.95 16.00
C THR A 57 16.48 27.04 16.91
N MET A 58 17.18 28.01 16.30
CA MET A 58 17.77 29.14 17.00
C MET A 58 17.01 30.43 16.67
N ASP A 59 16.88 31.31 17.67
CA ASP A 59 16.33 32.65 17.52
C ASP A 59 17.32 33.59 16.78
N SER A 60 16.88 34.82 16.49
CA SER A 60 17.73 35.85 15.85
C SER A 60 18.96 36.23 16.67
N ASN A 61 19.00 35.86 17.95
CA ASN A 61 20.05 36.18 18.91
C ASN A 61 21.00 35.01 19.13
N GLY A 62 20.79 33.87 18.44
CA GLY A 62 21.60 32.65 18.56
C GLY A 62 21.30 31.78 19.78
N ASN A 63 20.21 32.04 20.51
CA ASN A 63 19.72 31.17 21.59
C ASN A 63 18.73 30.15 21.02
N TYR A 64 18.65 28.97 21.63
CA TYR A 64 17.62 27.99 21.27
C TYR A 64 16.23 28.51 21.63
N VAL A 65 15.26 28.25 20.76
CA VAL A 65 13.85 28.54 21.02
C VAL A 65 13.36 27.70 22.21
N GLU A 66 12.40 28.22 22.99
CA GLU A 66 11.75 27.48 24.08
C GLU A 66 11.22 26.13 23.56
N LEU A 67 11.51 25.01 24.26
CA LEU A 67 11.26 23.61 23.83
C LEU A 67 12.09 23.10 22.63
N GLY A 68 12.95 23.95 22.06
CA GLY A 68 13.81 23.68 20.89
C GLY A 68 15.28 23.39 21.22
N GLN A 69 15.55 22.95 22.45
CA GLN A 69 16.89 22.62 22.97
C GLN A 69 17.73 21.77 21.99
N GLU A 70 19.05 21.79 22.19
CA GLU A 70 19.98 20.98 21.39
C GLU A 70 19.63 19.49 21.48
N PHE A 71 19.44 18.87 20.31
CA PHE A 71 19.11 17.47 20.18
C PHE A 71 20.03 16.84 19.12
N PRO A 72 21.02 16.02 19.53
CA PRO A 72 21.95 15.43 18.59
C PRO A 72 21.24 14.40 17.71
N LEU A 73 21.34 14.56 16.39
CA LEU A 73 20.75 13.66 15.41
C LEU A 73 21.84 13.00 14.57
N GLU A 74 21.82 11.68 14.50
CA GLU A 74 22.76 10.88 13.72
C GLU A 74 22.03 10.15 12.60
N LYS A 75 22.65 10.07 11.41
CA LYS A 75 22.04 9.38 10.28
C LYS A 75 22.14 7.87 10.48
N ASN A 76 21.00 7.18 10.45
CA ASN A 76 20.94 5.72 10.65
C ASN A 76 20.36 4.99 9.43
N GLU A 77 21.07 3.99 8.90
CA GLU A 77 20.62 3.17 7.75
C GLU A 77 19.36 2.36 8.07
N HIS A 78 19.20 1.88 9.31
CA HIS A 78 17.99 1.14 9.74
C HIS A 78 16.72 1.98 9.54
N PHE A 79 16.85 3.30 9.77
CA PHE A 79 15.81 4.29 9.52
C PHE A 79 16.01 4.99 8.17
N ASN A 80 16.47 4.27 7.14
CA ASN A 80 16.65 4.77 5.77
C ASN A 80 17.50 6.06 5.65
N LYS A 81 18.60 6.14 6.40
CA LYS A 81 19.53 7.29 6.47
C LYS A 81 18.92 8.57 7.06
N LEU A 82 17.80 8.44 7.78
CA LEU A 82 17.21 9.56 8.48
C LEU A 82 18.06 9.98 9.68
N PRO A 83 18.15 11.29 9.95
CA PRO A 83 18.77 11.82 11.16
C PRO A 83 17.86 11.51 12.36
N VAL A 84 18.29 10.58 13.21
CA VAL A 84 17.54 10.10 14.38
C VAL A 84 18.40 10.18 15.64
N ASN A 85 17.76 10.25 16.81
CA ASN A 85 18.41 10.12 18.11
C ASN A 85 17.94 8.83 18.80
N THR A 86 18.85 7.90 19.00
CA THR A 86 18.56 6.60 19.62
C THR A 86 18.54 6.64 21.15
N GLN A 87 18.96 7.75 21.78
CA GLN A 87 18.98 7.88 23.24
C GLN A 87 17.68 8.46 23.80
N MET A 88 16.99 9.30 23.03
CA MET A 88 15.79 10.00 23.49
C MET A 88 14.70 10.02 22.44
N SER A 89 13.45 10.03 22.92
CA SER A 89 12.24 10.25 22.13
C SER A 89 11.94 11.74 21.91
N SER A 90 11.21 12.03 20.84
CA SER A 90 10.73 13.38 20.50
C SER A 90 9.20 13.43 20.57
N ILE A 91 8.64 14.61 20.88
CA ILE A 91 7.18 14.79 20.97
C ILE A 91 6.70 15.76 19.88
N GLN A 92 5.71 15.32 19.11
CA GLN A 92 4.99 16.13 18.15
C GLN A 92 3.63 16.53 18.73
N VAL A 93 3.28 17.81 18.58
CA VAL A 93 1.96 18.34 18.93
C VAL A 93 1.32 18.85 17.64
N PRO A 94 0.08 18.44 17.31
CA PRO A 94 -0.65 18.94 16.15
C PRO A 94 -0.81 20.47 16.18
N THR A 95 -0.88 21.09 15.01
CA THR A 95 -0.93 22.56 14.89
C THR A 95 -2.21 23.21 15.41
N ASN A 96 -3.32 22.46 15.47
CA ASN A 96 -4.58 22.91 16.06
C ASN A 96 -4.58 22.89 17.59
N VAL A 97 -3.61 22.22 18.22
CA VAL A 97 -3.56 22.00 19.66
C VAL A 97 -2.52 22.92 20.31
N TYR A 98 -2.88 23.57 21.41
CA TYR A 98 -1.99 24.49 22.12
C TYR A 98 -0.97 23.74 22.98
N ASN A 99 0.32 23.84 22.64
CA ASN A 99 1.40 23.08 23.27
C ASN A 99 1.63 23.34 24.77
N LYS A 100 1.18 24.47 25.34
CA LYS A 100 1.31 24.77 26.77
C LYS A 100 0.02 24.50 27.57
N ASP A 101 -0.93 23.78 26.99
CA ASP A 101 -2.09 23.33 27.73
C ASP A 101 -1.67 22.47 28.93
N SER A 102 -2.25 22.73 30.09
CA SER A 102 -2.02 21.97 31.32
C SER A 102 -2.28 20.47 31.15
N GLU A 103 -3.28 20.08 30.35
CA GLU A 103 -3.59 18.67 30.11
C GLU A 103 -2.49 17.96 29.29
N ILE A 104 -1.89 18.67 28.34
CA ILE A 104 -0.80 18.15 27.51
C ILE A 104 0.48 18.08 28.32
N LEU A 105 0.82 19.12 29.08
CA LEU A 105 2.01 19.12 29.93
C LEU A 105 1.97 17.97 30.94
N ASN A 106 0.81 17.76 31.57
CA ASN A 106 0.60 16.62 32.46
C ASN A 106 0.76 15.27 31.73
N GLY A 107 0.16 15.13 30.54
CA GLY A 107 0.25 13.91 29.75
C GLY A 107 1.67 13.62 29.24
N VAL A 108 2.39 14.65 28.79
CA VAL A 108 3.78 14.56 28.34
C VAL A 108 4.67 14.10 29.48
N TYR A 109 4.50 14.70 30.66
CA TYR A 109 5.22 14.29 31.86
C TYR A 109 4.93 12.84 32.24
N MET A 110 3.66 12.41 32.21
CA MET A 110 3.30 10.99 32.43
C MET A 110 3.94 10.04 31.41
N SER A 111 4.09 10.50 30.16
CA SER A 111 4.68 9.69 29.10
C SER A 111 6.20 9.55 29.21
N GLU A 112 6.88 10.35 30.06
CA GLU A 112 8.34 10.40 30.18
C GLU A 112 8.96 9.02 30.43
N ALA A 113 8.37 8.25 31.35
CA ALA A 113 8.79 6.90 31.72
C ALA A 113 8.83 5.91 30.54
N LEU A 114 8.14 6.20 29.43
CA LEU A 114 8.20 5.38 28.22
C LEU A 114 9.57 5.44 27.53
N ASN A 115 10.38 6.48 27.78
CA ASN A 115 11.67 6.64 27.12
C ASN A 115 12.61 5.47 27.44
N ASP A 116 12.72 5.13 28.72
CA ASP A 116 13.56 4.02 29.19
C ASP A 116 13.06 2.68 28.64
N ILE A 117 11.74 2.49 28.60
CA ILE A 117 11.12 1.28 28.02
C ILE A 117 11.43 1.17 26.52
N PHE A 118 11.36 2.27 25.78
CA PHE A 118 11.64 2.27 24.34
C PHE A 118 13.11 1.95 24.04
N VAL A 119 14.03 2.50 24.83
CA VAL A 119 15.46 2.20 24.73
C VAL A 119 15.72 0.72 25.06
N ASP A 120 15.20 0.23 26.19
CA ASP A 120 15.32 -1.18 26.59
C ASP A 120 14.75 -2.15 25.54
N ASN A 121 13.65 -1.78 24.89
CA ASN A 121 13.03 -2.57 23.84
C ASN A 121 13.93 -2.64 22.60
N PHE A 122 14.54 -1.51 22.21
CA PHE A 122 15.44 -1.44 21.07
C PHE A 122 16.76 -2.17 21.32
N GLU A 123 17.28 -2.13 22.55
CA GLU A 123 18.46 -2.92 22.94
C GLU A 123 18.19 -4.44 22.92
N LYS A 124 16.98 -4.86 23.29
CA LYS A 124 16.56 -6.28 23.24
C LYS A 124 16.28 -6.75 21.82
N ASP A 125 15.70 -5.89 20.99
CA ASP A 125 15.35 -6.20 19.60
C ASP A 125 15.70 -5.03 18.66
N PRO A 126 16.91 -5.04 18.07
CA PRO A 126 17.37 -3.97 17.17
C PRO A 126 16.62 -3.93 15.84
N THR A 127 15.77 -4.93 15.54
CA THR A 127 14.91 -4.92 14.34
C THR A 127 13.64 -4.07 14.54
N LEU A 128 13.39 -3.51 15.73
CA LEU A 128 12.28 -2.57 15.92
C LEU A 128 12.53 -1.29 15.12
N THR A 129 11.52 -0.81 14.40
CA THR A 129 11.57 0.48 13.70
C THR A 129 11.06 1.58 14.63
N TRP A 130 9.83 2.05 14.43
CA TRP A 130 9.22 3.10 15.22
C TRP A 130 8.50 2.50 16.42
N GLN A 131 8.73 3.10 17.59
CA GLN A 131 7.93 2.89 18.78
C GLN A 131 7.27 4.22 19.14
N TYR A 132 5.97 4.20 19.41
CA TYR A 132 5.25 5.46 19.66
C TYR A 132 4.09 5.31 20.62
N PHE A 133 3.72 6.45 21.20
CA PHE A 133 2.54 6.65 22.03
C PHE A 133 1.74 7.83 21.49
N GLY A 134 0.51 7.56 21.05
CA GLY A 134 -0.48 8.59 20.73
C GLY A 134 -1.36 8.86 21.94
N SER A 135 -1.37 10.08 22.43
CA SER A 135 -2.22 10.49 23.55
C SER A 135 -3.66 10.79 23.09
N ALA A 136 -4.62 10.53 23.97
CA ALA A 136 -6.00 11.02 23.85
C ALA A 136 -6.07 12.55 23.71
N THR A 137 -5.17 13.27 24.38
CA THR A 137 -5.07 14.74 24.32
C THR A 137 -4.43 15.27 23.03
N GLY A 138 -3.97 14.39 22.14
CA GLY A 138 -3.51 14.73 20.79
C GLY A 138 -1.99 14.83 20.59
N PHE A 139 -1.17 14.89 21.65
CA PHE A 139 0.28 14.82 21.47
C PHE A 139 0.75 13.40 21.10
N PHE A 140 1.84 13.33 20.34
CA PHE A 140 2.40 12.10 19.81
C PHE A 140 3.88 11.99 20.22
N ARG A 141 4.24 10.95 20.96
CA ARG A 141 5.63 10.66 21.35
C ARG A 141 6.19 9.57 20.42
N LEU A 142 7.35 9.83 19.82
CA LEU A 142 8.01 8.94 18.87
C LEU A 142 9.44 8.63 19.32
N TYR A 143 9.81 7.35 19.24
CA TYR A 143 11.16 6.84 19.45
C TYR A 143 11.61 5.99 18.25
N PRO A 144 12.86 6.12 17.77
CA PRO A 144 13.85 7.14 18.16
C PRO A 144 13.40 8.56 17.79
N GLY A 145 13.92 9.57 18.48
CA GLY A 145 13.51 10.96 18.27
C GLY A 145 14.00 11.50 16.93
N ILE A 146 13.13 12.24 16.23
CA ILE A 146 13.46 12.85 14.93
C ILE A 146 13.04 14.32 14.89
N GLN A 147 13.65 15.10 14.01
CA GLN A 147 13.19 16.45 13.70
C GLN A 147 12.12 16.39 12.60
N TRP A 148 10.96 16.98 12.88
CA TRP A 148 9.86 17.06 11.92
C TRP A 148 9.97 18.34 11.09
N THR A 149 9.85 18.20 9.78
CA THR A 149 9.84 19.35 8.86
C THR A 149 8.39 19.69 8.50
N PRO A 150 7.91 20.91 8.81
CA PRO A 150 6.58 21.32 8.41
C PRO A 150 6.50 21.59 6.89
N ASP A 151 5.28 21.62 6.36
CA ASP A 151 5.03 21.92 4.95
C ASP A 151 5.44 23.36 4.57
N GLU A 152 5.35 23.73 3.28
CA GLU A 152 5.64 25.10 2.78
C GLU A 152 4.90 26.21 3.55
N ASN A 153 3.76 25.89 4.18
CA ASN A 153 2.94 26.79 4.97
C ASN A 153 3.22 26.74 6.49
N GLY A 154 4.23 25.98 6.94
CA GLY A 154 4.52 25.81 8.36
C GLY A 154 3.55 24.90 9.11
N VAL A 155 2.70 24.15 8.39
CA VAL A 155 1.67 23.28 8.98
C VAL A 155 2.14 21.83 8.98
N VAL A 156 1.83 21.12 10.06
CA VAL A 156 1.97 19.66 10.16
C VAL A 156 0.57 19.06 10.17
N ALA A 157 0.24 18.29 9.14
CA ALA A 157 -1.07 17.64 8.99
C ALA A 157 -1.21 16.34 9.81
N PHE A 158 -0.17 15.92 10.53
CA PHE A 158 -0.18 14.68 11.29
C PHE A 158 -0.90 14.83 12.65
N ASP A 159 -1.96 14.05 12.83
CA ASP A 159 -2.63 13.77 14.11
C ASP A 159 -2.70 12.25 14.29
N ALA A 160 -2.26 11.76 15.45
CA ALA A 160 -2.24 10.33 15.76
C ALA A 160 -3.66 9.75 15.93
N ARG A 161 -4.62 10.56 16.40
CA ARG A 161 -5.99 10.11 16.71
C ARG A 161 -6.80 9.74 15.47
N ASN A 162 -6.45 10.33 14.33
CA ASN A 162 -7.10 10.07 13.05
C ASN A 162 -6.54 8.81 12.35
N ARG A 163 -5.51 8.17 12.92
CA ARG A 163 -4.85 7.02 12.28
C ARG A 163 -5.61 5.73 12.56
N ASN A 164 -5.63 4.85 11.57
CA ASN A 164 -6.32 3.55 11.66
C ASN A 164 -5.80 2.71 12.83
N TRP A 165 -4.47 2.72 13.10
CA TRP A 165 -3.90 2.01 14.25
C TRP A 165 -4.41 2.52 15.60
N TYR A 166 -4.66 3.82 15.72
CA TYR A 166 -5.21 4.42 16.93
C TYR A 166 -6.69 4.06 17.08
N ILE A 167 -7.48 4.26 16.02
CA ILE A 167 -8.93 4.04 16.03
C ILE A 167 -9.29 2.58 16.26
N GLN A 168 -8.61 1.65 15.56
CA GLN A 168 -8.88 0.22 15.68
C GLN A 168 -8.45 -0.33 17.06
N ALA A 169 -7.43 0.24 17.70
CA ALA A 169 -7.01 -0.16 19.04
C ALA A 169 -7.92 0.42 20.12
N ALA A 170 -8.39 1.65 19.92
CA ALA A 170 -9.22 2.36 20.88
C ALA A 170 -10.69 1.89 20.87
N THR A 171 -11.19 1.30 19.78
CA THR A 171 -12.61 0.97 19.61
C THR A 171 -12.86 -0.40 18.99
N SER A 172 -13.94 -1.07 19.42
CA SER A 172 -14.43 -2.30 18.78
C SER A 172 -15.22 -1.99 17.49
N PRO A 173 -15.38 -2.97 16.57
CA PRO A 173 -16.13 -2.80 15.33
C PRO A 173 -17.54 -2.23 15.54
N LYS A 174 -18.02 -1.43 14.59
CA LYS A 174 -19.26 -0.66 14.74
C LYS A 174 -20.15 -0.66 13.50
N ASP A 175 -21.45 -0.78 13.73
CA ASP A 175 -22.55 -0.63 12.78
C ASP A 175 -23.18 0.77 12.98
N ILE A 176 -22.86 1.70 12.08
CA ILE A 176 -23.26 3.11 12.18
C ILE A 176 -24.31 3.46 11.13
N ILE A 177 -25.35 4.19 11.54
CA ILE A 177 -26.23 4.90 10.63
C ILE A 177 -26.06 6.40 10.84
N ILE A 178 -25.62 7.09 9.79
CA ILE A 178 -25.50 8.55 9.79
C ILE A 178 -26.82 9.12 9.28
N VAL A 179 -27.51 9.88 10.13
CA VAL A 179 -28.80 10.49 9.85
C VAL A 179 -28.62 11.99 9.71
N VAL A 180 -28.89 12.53 8.53
CA VAL A 180 -28.57 13.92 8.15
C VAL A 180 -29.83 14.70 7.85
N ASP A 181 -29.99 15.84 8.50
CA ASP A 181 -31.04 16.81 8.22
C ASP A 181 -30.77 17.52 6.88
N ILE A 182 -31.69 17.39 5.93
CA ILE A 182 -31.67 18.12 4.65
C ILE A 182 -32.85 19.08 4.53
N SER A 183 -33.45 19.50 5.63
CA SER A 183 -34.55 20.47 5.65
C SER A 183 -34.11 21.85 5.16
N GLY A 184 -35.10 22.72 4.88
CA GLY A 184 -34.85 24.08 4.42
C GLY A 184 -34.00 24.94 5.36
N SER A 185 -34.00 24.66 6.67
CA SER A 185 -33.22 25.42 7.67
C SER A 185 -31.70 25.16 7.55
N MET A 186 -31.31 24.01 7.02
CA MET A 186 -29.91 23.64 6.79
C MET A 186 -29.28 24.37 5.61
N LYS A 187 -30.00 25.24 4.89
CA LYS A 187 -29.49 25.91 3.69
C LYS A 187 -28.28 26.81 3.99
N GLY A 188 -27.26 26.72 3.13
CA GLY A 188 -26.06 27.57 3.21
C GLY A 188 -24.96 26.93 4.07
N LEU A 189 -24.43 27.68 5.03
CA LEU A 189 -23.28 27.25 5.85
C LEU A 189 -23.56 25.98 6.67
N ARG A 190 -24.79 25.80 7.18
CA ARG A 190 -25.17 24.64 8.01
C ARG A 190 -25.01 23.33 7.24
N LEU A 191 -25.51 23.24 6.00
CA LEU A 191 -25.33 22.06 5.16
C LEU A 191 -23.85 21.84 4.80
N THR A 192 -23.06 22.89 4.59
CA THR A 192 -21.61 22.74 4.34
C THR A 192 -20.90 22.15 5.55
N ILE A 193 -21.22 22.61 6.77
CA ILE A 193 -20.70 22.03 8.02
C ILE A 193 -21.16 20.57 8.17
N ALA A 194 -22.43 20.28 7.85
CA ALA A 194 -22.97 18.91 7.90
C ALA A 194 -22.23 17.98 6.95
N LYS A 195 -22.02 18.39 5.69
CA LYS A 195 -21.24 17.65 4.70
C LYS A 195 -19.81 17.38 5.18
N HIS A 196 -19.15 18.39 5.75
CA HIS A 196 -17.80 18.23 6.30
C HIS A 196 -17.80 17.25 7.50
N THR A 197 -18.77 17.36 8.40
CA THR A 197 -18.95 16.47 9.56
C THR A 197 -19.13 15.02 9.13
N ILE A 198 -19.94 14.76 8.09
CA ILE A 198 -20.13 13.41 7.53
C ILE A 198 -18.81 12.88 6.96
N ASN A 199 -18.08 13.71 6.21
CA ASN A 199 -16.79 13.31 5.65
C ASN A 199 -15.77 12.96 6.74
N THR A 200 -15.69 13.76 7.81
CA THR A 200 -14.83 13.48 8.97
C THR A 200 -15.27 12.20 9.70
N ILE A 201 -16.56 11.96 9.89
CA ILE A 201 -17.06 10.71 10.48
C ILE A 201 -16.67 9.52 9.60
N LEU A 202 -16.91 9.60 8.28
CA LEU A 202 -16.51 8.55 7.34
C LEU A 202 -15.00 8.29 7.36
N GLU A 203 -14.19 9.31 7.68
CA GLU A 203 -12.74 9.16 7.83
C GLU A 203 -12.32 8.34 9.05
N THR A 204 -13.13 8.33 10.11
CA THR A 204 -12.90 7.55 11.33
C THR A 204 -13.34 6.09 11.26
N LEU A 205 -13.92 5.66 10.15
CA LEU A 205 -14.41 4.28 10.00
C LEU A 205 -13.31 3.37 9.47
N GLY A 206 -13.10 2.24 10.16
CA GLY A 206 -12.21 1.19 9.73
C GLY A 206 -12.91 0.18 8.82
N GLU A 207 -12.14 -0.76 8.26
CA GLU A 207 -12.66 -1.78 7.35
C GLU A 207 -13.61 -2.78 8.00
N ASN A 208 -13.51 -2.95 9.32
CA ASN A 208 -14.38 -3.85 10.09
C ASN A 208 -15.77 -3.23 10.37
N ASP A 209 -15.94 -1.95 10.07
CA ASP A 209 -17.13 -1.17 10.36
C ASP A 209 -18.13 -1.19 9.21
N PHE A 210 -19.40 -1.00 9.54
CA PHE A 210 -20.49 -0.93 8.59
C PHE A 210 -21.19 0.41 8.71
N VAL A 211 -21.50 1.01 7.56
CA VAL A 211 -22.11 2.33 7.49
C VAL A 211 -23.21 2.39 6.46
N ASN A 212 -24.21 3.22 6.74
CA ASN A 212 -25.13 3.74 5.74
C ASN A 212 -25.51 5.18 6.09
N VAL A 213 -25.80 6.00 5.07
CA VAL A 213 -26.14 7.41 5.23
C VAL A 213 -27.57 7.64 4.78
N ILE A 214 -28.38 8.17 5.69
CA ILE A 214 -29.80 8.46 5.49
C ILE A 214 -29.99 9.97 5.59
N ALA A 215 -30.53 10.56 4.52
CA ALA A 215 -30.92 11.97 4.49
C ALA A 215 -32.43 12.08 4.72
N TYR A 216 -32.85 12.96 5.64
CA TYR A 216 -34.27 13.15 5.97
C TYR A 216 -34.73 14.60 5.79
N SER A 217 -35.95 14.72 5.29
CA SER A 217 -36.76 15.93 5.27
C SER A 217 -38.18 15.56 5.73
N ASP A 218 -39.17 15.82 4.88
CA ASP A 218 -40.56 15.37 4.97
C ASP A 218 -40.70 13.86 4.70
N TYR A 219 -39.75 13.29 3.97
CA TYR A 219 -39.54 11.87 3.73
C TYR A 219 -38.10 11.45 4.04
N VAL A 220 -37.89 10.14 4.15
CA VAL A 220 -36.58 9.54 4.38
C VAL A 220 -36.04 9.05 3.04
N SER A 221 -34.79 9.40 2.73
CA SER A 221 -34.10 9.00 1.52
C SER A 221 -32.71 8.47 1.85
N TYR A 222 -32.32 7.38 1.19
CA TYR A 222 -30.95 6.88 1.28
C TYR A 222 -30.07 7.69 0.32
N VAL A 223 -28.89 8.10 0.78
CA VAL A 223 -27.94 8.84 -0.06
C VAL A 223 -27.52 7.99 -1.26
N GLU A 224 -27.31 6.69 -1.04
CA GLU A 224 -27.11 5.71 -2.10
C GLU A 224 -28.34 4.78 -2.19
N PRO A 225 -29.20 4.93 -3.21
CA PRO A 225 -30.40 4.12 -3.39
C PRO A 225 -30.15 2.62 -3.43
N CYS A 226 -28.95 2.18 -3.84
CA CYS A 226 -28.60 0.77 -3.94
C CYS A 226 -28.59 0.03 -2.60
N PHE A 227 -28.42 0.74 -1.47
CA PHE A 227 -28.32 0.16 -0.12
C PHE A 227 -29.54 0.41 0.74
N LYS A 228 -30.72 0.50 0.12
CA LYS A 228 -31.97 0.66 0.84
C LYS A 228 -32.22 -0.55 1.76
N GLY A 229 -32.22 -0.32 3.07
CA GLY A 229 -32.48 -1.36 4.07
C GLY A 229 -31.26 -2.20 4.47
N THR A 230 -30.04 -1.83 4.07
CA THR A 230 -28.84 -2.64 4.37
C THR A 230 -27.67 -1.74 4.75
N LEU A 231 -26.68 -2.24 5.49
CA LEU A 231 -25.43 -1.54 5.74
C LEU A 231 -24.33 -2.03 4.79
N VAL A 232 -23.36 -1.16 4.54
CA VAL A 232 -22.23 -1.45 3.66
C VAL A 232 -20.95 -1.37 4.47
N GLN A 233 -20.00 -2.24 4.17
CA GLN A 233 -18.67 -2.16 4.77
C GLN A 233 -18.00 -0.83 4.43
N ALA A 234 -17.37 -0.21 5.43
CA ALA A 234 -16.67 1.06 5.30
C ALA A 234 -15.28 0.90 4.66
N ASP A 235 -15.21 0.22 3.51
CA ASP A 235 -14.00 0.12 2.70
C ASP A 235 -13.61 1.50 2.12
N LEU A 236 -12.34 1.68 1.77
CA LEU A 236 -11.84 2.91 1.15
C LEU A 236 -12.66 3.30 -0.10
N ASP A 237 -12.91 2.34 -1.00
CA ASP A 237 -13.72 2.54 -2.21
C ASP A 237 -15.13 3.04 -1.88
N ASN A 238 -15.79 2.41 -0.89
CA ASN A 238 -17.17 2.74 -0.52
C ASN A 238 -17.23 4.11 0.17
N ARG A 239 -16.26 4.42 1.04
CA ARG A 239 -16.13 5.70 1.73
C ARG A 239 -15.95 6.85 0.75
N GLU A 240 -15.04 6.71 -0.22
CA GLU A 240 -14.84 7.71 -1.27
C GLU A 240 -16.09 7.88 -2.15
N HIS A 241 -16.79 6.79 -2.48
CA HIS A 241 -18.08 6.87 -3.18
C HIS A 241 -19.14 7.64 -2.37
N PHE A 242 -19.25 7.37 -1.06
CA PHE A 242 -20.15 8.13 -0.19
C PHE A 242 -19.78 9.62 -0.11
N LYS A 243 -18.49 9.97 -0.04
CA LYS A 243 -18.04 11.38 -0.05
C LYS A 243 -18.54 12.12 -1.30
N LEU A 244 -18.43 11.50 -2.48
CA LEU A 244 -18.93 12.08 -3.74
C LEU A 244 -20.45 12.30 -3.74
N LEU A 245 -21.22 11.38 -3.14
CA LEU A 245 -22.67 11.51 -3.05
C LEU A 245 -23.10 12.55 -2.00
N VAL A 246 -22.38 12.64 -0.89
CA VAL A 246 -22.62 13.64 0.16
C VAL A 246 -22.43 15.06 -0.38
N GLU A 247 -21.45 15.28 -1.26
CA GLU A 247 -21.28 16.57 -1.94
C GLU A 247 -22.50 16.98 -2.78
N GLN A 248 -23.24 16.02 -3.35
CA GLN A 248 -24.41 16.27 -4.20
C GLN A 248 -25.70 16.55 -3.41
N LEU A 249 -25.70 16.42 -2.07
CA LEU A 249 -26.89 16.65 -1.25
C LEU A 249 -27.41 18.09 -1.39
N GLN A 250 -28.73 18.21 -1.50
CA GLN A 250 -29.46 19.47 -1.61
C GLN A 250 -30.61 19.51 -0.59
N VAL A 251 -30.89 20.71 -0.08
CA VAL A 251 -31.97 20.92 0.89
C VAL A 251 -33.36 20.80 0.25
N LYS A 252 -34.30 20.17 0.95
CA LYS A 252 -35.71 19.99 0.56
C LYS A 252 -36.61 19.90 1.79
N GLY A 253 -37.83 20.42 1.69
CA GLY A 253 -38.90 20.16 2.68
C GLY A 253 -38.60 20.64 4.12
N GLU A 254 -39.29 20.00 5.06
CA GLU A 254 -39.26 20.27 6.51
C GLU A 254 -38.73 19.03 7.25
N GLY A 255 -37.88 19.19 8.27
CA GLY A 255 -37.21 18.07 8.94
C GLY A 255 -38.09 17.33 9.94
N LYS A 256 -38.41 16.05 9.67
CA LYS A 256 -39.16 15.18 10.59
C LYS A 256 -38.32 14.03 11.16
N VAL A 257 -37.67 14.29 12.30
CA VAL A 257 -36.75 13.35 12.99
C VAL A 257 -37.42 11.99 13.29
N LYS A 258 -38.70 11.98 13.68
CA LYS A 258 -39.46 10.75 14.02
C LYS A 258 -39.40 9.68 12.92
N LYS A 259 -39.58 10.08 11.66
CA LYS A 259 -39.57 9.15 10.52
C LYS A 259 -38.17 8.58 10.27
N ALA A 260 -37.15 9.44 10.38
CA ALA A 260 -35.77 9.06 10.17
C ALA A 260 -35.31 8.04 11.21
N MET A 261 -35.60 8.30 12.50
CA MET A 261 -35.21 7.38 13.58
C MET A 261 -35.91 6.03 13.47
N LYS A 262 -37.20 5.99 13.12
CA LYS A 262 -37.92 4.73 12.90
C LYS A 262 -37.29 3.88 11.79
N GLU A 263 -36.87 4.51 10.70
CA GLU A 263 -36.17 3.81 9.62
C GLU A 263 -34.79 3.32 10.06
N SER A 264 -34.03 4.15 10.79
CA SER A 264 -32.71 3.76 11.31
C SER A 264 -32.78 2.53 12.23
N PHE A 265 -33.72 2.51 13.18
CA PHE A 265 -33.92 1.34 14.04
C PHE A 265 -34.37 0.10 13.25
N ARG A 266 -35.20 0.27 12.22
CA ARG A 266 -35.60 -0.83 11.34
C ARG A 266 -34.38 -1.46 10.64
N VAL A 267 -33.49 -0.64 10.08
CA VAL A 267 -32.26 -1.12 9.43
C VAL A 267 -31.34 -1.84 10.43
N LEU A 268 -31.09 -1.27 11.62
CA LEU A 268 -30.23 -1.90 12.62
C LEU A 268 -30.78 -3.24 13.13
N ASN A 269 -32.10 -3.37 13.26
CA ASN A 269 -32.75 -4.62 13.62
C ASN A 269 -32.64 -5.67 12.50
N GLU A 270 -32.83 -5.30 11.24
CA GLU A 270 -32.65 -6.20 10.09
C GLU A 270 -31.19 -6.71 10.00
N VAL A 271 -30.21 -5.83 10.22
CA VAL A 271 -28.78 -6.13 10.24
C VAL A 271 -28.42 -7.11 11.35
N SER A 272 -29.06 -7.00 12.53
CA SER A 272 -28.84 -7.89 13.66
C SER A 272 -29.15 -9.37 13.35
N MET A 273 -29.93 -9.64 12.29
CA MET A 273 -30.30 -10.98 11.86
C MET A 273 -29.26 -11.66 10.94
N GLY A 274 -28.14 -11.01 10.61
CA GLY A 274 -27.00 -11.70 9.98
C GLY A 274 -26.03 -10.85 9.16
N GLN A 275 -26.32 -9.57 8.90
CA GLN A 275 -25.68 -8.77 7.85
C GLN A 275 -24.93 -7.52 8.37
N GLY A 276 -24.19 -7.64 9.48
CA GLY A 276 -23.37 -6.54 10.06
C GLY A 276 -22.12 -7.00 10.82
N SER A 277 -21.52 -6.10 11.59
CA SER A 277 -20.46 -6.40 12.57
C SER A 277 -21.02 -7.08 13.83
N LEU A 278 -22.32 -6.87 14.15
CA LEU A 278 -23.01 -7.39 15.34
C LEU A 278 -22.38 -6.96 16.67
N CYS A 279 -21.59 -5.89 16.65
CA CYS A 279 -20.89 -5.40 17.83
C CYS A 279 -21.52 -4.10 18.35
N ASN A 280 -20.86 -2.96 18.16
CA ASN A 280 -21.41 -1.67 18.55
C ASN A 280 -22.47 -1.21 17.55
N GLN A 281 -23.67 -0.86 18.02
CA GLN A 281 -24.69 -0.23 17.19
C GLN A 281 -24.84 1.24 17.56
N ALA A 282 -24.71 2.13 16.58
CA ALA A 282 -24.80 3.56 16.81
C ALA A 282 -25.59 4.31 15.73
N ILE A 283 -26.32 5.33 16.15
CA ILE A 283 -26.98 6.29 15.26
C ILE A 283 -26.33 7.65 15.50
N MET A 284 -25.85 8.29 14.43
CA MET A 284 -25.27 9.63 14.47
C MET A 284 -26.26 10.61 13.82
N LEU A 285 -26.93 11.42 14.62
CA LEU A 285 -27.90 12.42 14.18
C LEU A 285 -27.22 13.78 13.99
N ILE A 286 -27.27 14.31 12.77
CA ILE A 286 -26.71 15.60 12.39
C ILE A 286 -27.88 16.53 12.02
N THR A 287 -28.14 17.56 12.83
CA THR A 287 -29.29 18.44 12.67
C THR A 287 -29.04 19.82 13.26
N ASP A 288 -29.80 20.84 12.84
CA ASP A 288 -29.85 22.14 13.50
C ASP A 288 -30.97 22.26 14.56
N GLY A 289 -31.81 21.23 14.71
CA GLY A 289 -32.79 21.15 15.78
C GLY A 289 -33.78 19.98 15.67
N ALA A 290 -34.38 19.59 16.79
CA ALA A 290 -35.40 18.56 16.85
C ALA A 290 -36.71 19.09 17.45
N MET A 291 -37.82 18.92 16.71
CA MET A 291 -39.18 19.18 17.21
C MET A 291 -39.68 17.98 18.04
N GLU A 292 -40.52 18.21 19.04
CA GLU A 292 -40.76 17.35 20.24
C GLU A 292 -41.30 15.91 20.01
N ASP A 293 -41.60 15.48 18.77
CA ASP A 293 -42.26 14.19 18.47
C ASP A 293 -41.36 12.94 18.49
N PHE A 294 -40.16 12.99 19.08
CA PHE A 294 -39.17 11.90 18.99
C PHE A 294 -39.21 10.91 20.17
N GLN A 295 -39.80 11.26 21.30
CA GLN A 295 -39.73 10.45 22.53
C GLN A 295 -40.36 9.05 22.34
N GLU A 296 -41.54 8.98 21.72
CA GLU A 296 -42.26 7.72 21.45
C GLU A 296 -41.42 6.68 20.69
N VAL A 297 -40.51 7.12 19.80
CA VAL A 297 -39.69 6.21 18.99
C VAL A 297 -38.64 5.50 19.85
N PHE A 298 -38.04 6.20 20.82
CA PHE A 298 -37.03 5.59 21.68
C PHE A 298 -37.65 4.63 22.69
N GLU A 299 -38.86 4.93 23.16
CA GLU A 299 -39.65 4.05 24.00
C GLU A 299 -40.05 2.75 23.27
N GLU A 300 -40.43 2.84 21.99
CA GLU A 300 -40.82 1.68 21.17
C GLU A 300 -39.62 0.79 20.79
N PHE A 301 -38.49 1.39 20.37
CA PHE A 301 -37.41 0.65 19.71
C PHE A 301 -36.15 0.39 20.55
N ASN A 302 -35.81 1.25 21.52
CA ASN A 302 -34.51 1.17 22.22
C ASN A 302 -34.63 0.90 23.73
N TRP A 303 -35.73 1.28 24.38
CA TRP A 303 -35.89 1.10 25.83
C TRP A 303 -36.55 -0.25 26.17
N PRO A 304 -36.17 -0.89 27.30
CA PRO A 304 -35.33 -0.39 28.39
C PRO A 304 -33.83 -0.69 28.25
N GLU A 305 -33.43 -1.56 27.31
CA GLU A 305 -32.07 -2.09 27.26
C GLU A 305 -31.01 -1.10 26.73
N ARG A 306 -31.43 -0.12 25.92
CA ARG A 306 -30.58 0.94 25.35
C ARG A 306 -29.37 0.37 24.62
N ARG A 307 -29.60 -0.62 23.75
CA ARG A 307 -28.55 -1.30 22.98
C ARG A 307 -27.90 -0.36 21.97
N VAL A 308 -28.71 0.47 21.31
CA VAL A 308 -28.24 1.41 20.29
C VAL A 308 -27.85 2.72 20.97
N ARG A 309 -26.62 3.16 20.72
CA ARG A 309 -26.12 4.46 21.20
C ARG A 309 -26.48 5.56 20.22
N VAL A 310 -26.90 6.72 20.72
CA VAL A 310 -27.32 7.83 19.86
C VAL A 310 -26.42 9.05 20.09
N PHE A 311 -25.64 9.39 19.07
CA PHE A 311 -24.78 10.57 19.05
C PHE A 311 -25.50 11.69 18.33
N THR A 312 -25.42 12.90 18.87
CA THR A 312 -26.12 14.06 18.30
C THR A 312 -25.18 15.23 18.09
N TYR A 313 -25.15 15.72 16.86
CA TYR A 313 -24.35 16.86 16.42
C TYR A 313 -25.29 18.01 16.08
N LEU A 314 -25.33 19.02 16.96
CA LEU A 314 -26.11 20.23 16.72
C LEU A 314 -25.31 21.20 15.86
N ILE A 315 -25.82 21.53 14.67
CA ILE A 315 -25.15 22.42 13.71
C ILE A 315 -25.79 23.81 13.74
N GLY A 316 -24.95 24.83 13.85
CA GLY A 316 -25.34 26.23 13.71
C GLY A 316 -24.86 27.08 14.88
N ARG A 317 -25.13 28.39 14.84
CA ARG A 317 -24.76 29.31 15.94
C ARG A 317 -25.87 29.46 16.98
N GLU A 318 -27.07 29.01 16.64
CA GLU A 318 -28.27 29.12 17.47
C GLU A 318 -28.40 27.87 18.35
N LEU A 319 -28.67 28.06 19.63
CA LEU A 319 -28.81 26.98 20.63
C LEU A 319 -30.27 26.73 21.03
N THR A 320 -31.24 27.24 20.25
CA THR A 320 -32.67 27.21 20.60
C THR A 320 -33.22 25.80 20.80
N PHE A 321 -32.66 24.80 20.12
CA PHE A 321 -33.09 23.41 20.18
C PHE A 321 -32.08 22.49 20.86
N ALA A 322 -31.08 23.05 21.55
CA ALA A 322 -30.01 22.29 22.19
C ALA A 322 -30.52 21.32 23.26
N GLU A 323 -31.53 21.72 24.03
CA GLU A 323 -32.07 20.88 25.11
C GLU A 323 -32.69 19.59 24.59
N ASN A 324 -33.50 19.66 23.53
CA ASN A 324 -34.12 18.50 22.89
C ASN A 324 -33.08 17.54 22.30
N VAL A 325 -32.09 18.09 21.59
CA VAL A 325 -31.04 17.29 20.95
C VAL A 325 -30.13 16.65 22.01
N LYS A 326 -29.78 17.40 23.06
CA LYS A 326 -29.03 16.90 24.22
C LYS A 326 -29.78 15.77 24.93
N TRP A 327 -31.09 15.92 25.13
CA TRP A 327 -31.94 14.90 25.74
C TRP A 327 -31.87 13.57 24.98
N ILE A 328 -31.85 13.60 23.65
CA ILE A 328 -31.74 12.41 22.80
C ILE A 328 -30.44 11.66 23.08
N ALA A 329 -29.29 12.35 23.12
CA ALA A 329 -28.01 11.71 23.38
C ALA A 329 -27.89 11.16 24.80
N CYS A 330 -28.28 11.95 25.82
CA CYS A 330 -28.09 11.59 27.22
C CYS A 330 -28.90 10.34 27.62
N ASN A 331 -30.15 10.22 27.14
CA ASN A 331 -30.98 9.07 27.51
C ASN A 331 -30.62 7.78 26.77
N ASN A 332 -29.85 7.87 25.68
CA ASN A 332 -29.44 6.73 24.85
C ASN A 332 -27.94 6.43 24.95
N LYS A 333 -27.29 6.77 26.09
CA LYS A 333 -25.88 6.48 26.37
C LYS A 333 -24.90 6.94 25.27
N GLY A 334 -25.22 8.05 24.60
CA GLY A 334 -24.37 8.64 23.57
C GLY A 334 -23.73 9.94 24.04
N TYR A 335 -23.32 10.77 23.08
CA TYR A 335 -22.64 12.04 23.32
C TYR A 335 -23.29 13.16 22.52
N TYR A 336 -23.38 14.33 23.15
CA TYR A 336 -23.89 15.55 22.55
C TYR A 336 -22.75 16.53 22.31
N THR A 337 -22.67 17.09 21.11
CA THR A 337 -21.76 18.19 20.80
C THR A 337 -22.41 19.24 19.91
N HIS A 338 -21.93 20.47 20.05
CA HIS A 338 -22.37 21.63 19.30
C HIS A 338 -21.26 22.07 18.36
N ILE A 339 -21.56 22.11 17.06
CA ILE A 339 -20.61 22.46 16.00
C ILE A 339 -21.04 23.78 15.36
N SER A 340 -20.24 24.81 15.58
CA SER A 340 -20.52 26.16 15.12
C SER A 340 -19.71 26.57 13.88
N THR A 341 -18.49 26.05 13.76
CA THR A 341 -17.56 26.33 12.66
C THR A 341 -17.05 25.04 12.00
N LEU A 342 -16.38 25.18 10.85
CA LEU A 342 -15.73 24.05 10.17
C LEU A 342 -14.49 23.54 10.94
N ALA A 343 -13.80 24.41 11.68
CA ALA A 343 -12.61 24.04 12.45
C ALA A 343 -12.98 23.16 13.65
N ASP A 344 -14.13 23.43 14.29
CA ASP A 344 -14.62 22.69 15.45
C ASP A 344 -14.98 21.22 15.13
N VAL A 345 -15.19 20.88 13.84
CA VAL A 345 -15.71 19.57 13.41
C VAL A 345 -14.76 18.44 13.82
N GLN A 346 -13.46 18.59 13.57
CA GLN A 346 -12.50 17.50 13.73
C GLN A 346 -12.39 17.05 15.19
N GLU A 347 -12.26 18.00 16.12
CA GLU A 347 -12.12 17.70 17.55
C GLU A 347 -13.42 17.10 18.11
N ASN A 348 -14.57 17.71 17.80
CA ASN A 348 -15.87 17.27 18.32
C ASN A 348 -16.33 15.91 17.80
N VAL A 349 -15.96 15.55 16.56
CA VAL A 349 -16.28 14.22 16.02
C VAL A 349 -15.45 13.15 16.71
N MET A 350 -14.16 13.37 16.96
CA MET A 350 -13.29 12.33 17.52
C MET A 350 -13.70 11.87 18.94
N GLU A 351 -14.42 12.71 19.69
CA GLU A 351 -14.88 12.41 21.05
C GLU A 351 -15.81 11.19 21.16
N TYR A 352 -16.52 10.82 20.09
CA TYR A 352 -17.39 9.62 20.16
C TYR A 352 -16.56 8.35 20.38
N LEU A 353 -15.29 8.32 19.94
CA LEU A 353 -14.39 7.18 20.13
C LEU A 353 -14.13 6.93 21.62
N HIS A 354 -13.97 7.98 22.41
CA HIS A 354 -13.80 7.89 23.86
C HIS A 354 -15.03 7.28 24.54
N VAL A 355 -16.24 7.56 24.05
CA VAL A 355 -17.46 6.96 24.59
C VAL A 355 -17.57 5.47 24.22
N LEU A 356 -17.18 5.10 23.00
CA LEU A 356 -17.17 3.72 22.55
C LEU A 356 -16.11 2.86 23.24
N SER A 357 -15.00 3.44 23.70
CA SER A 357 -13.93 2.71 24.39
C SER A 357 -14.25 2.36 25.85
N ARG A 358 -15.18 3.07 26.52
CA ARG A 358 -15.54 2.86 27.94
C ARG A 358 -15.77 1.40 28.35
N PRO A 359 -16.53 0.56 27.60
CA PRO A 359 -16.74 -0.84 27.98
C PRO A 359 -15.46 -1.69 27.90
N MET A 360 -14.57 -1.40 26.95
CA MET A 360 -13.29 -2.09 26.82
C MET A 360 -12.43 -1.82 28.06
N VAL A 361 -12.39 -0.55 28.49
CA VAL A 361 -11.61 -0.12 29.66
C VAL A 361 -12.04 -0.85 30.92
N ILE A 362 -13.35 -0.97 31.16
CA ILE A 362 -13.90 -1.57 32.38
C ILE A 362 -13.65 -3.08 32.42
N ASN A 363 -13.71 -3.75 31.26
CA ASN A 363 -13.43 -5.19 31.18
C ASN A 363 -11.95 -5.54 31.38
N HIS A 364 -11.04 -4.56 31.40
CA HIS A 364 -9.59 -4.75 31.46
C HIS A 364 -9.02 -5.65 30.35
N ASP A 365 -9.76 -5.81 29.25
CA ASP A 365 -9.31 -6.55 28.08
C ASP A 365 -8.46 -5.63 27.21
N HIS A 366 -7.23 -6.07 26.96
CA HIS A 366 -6.27 -5.36 26.13
C HIS A 366 -6.00 -6.21 24.90
N ASP A 367 -6.94 -6.17 23.97
CA ASP A 367 -6.73 -6.81 22.67
C ASP A 367 -5.63 -6.08 21.93
N ILE A 368 -4.66 -6.85 21.49
CA ILE A 368 -3.61 -6.35 20.62
C ILE A 368 -4.08 -6.53 19.20
N ILE A 369 -4.08 -5.43 18.46
CA ILE A 369 -4.54 -5.41 17.08
C ILE A 369 -3.36 -5.24 16.13
N TRP A 370 -3.52 -5.80 14.94
CA TRP A 370 -2.63 -5.57 13.80
C TRP A 370 -3.40 -4.77 12.75
N THR A 371 -2.81 -3.69 12.28
CA THR A 371 -3.38 -2.94 11.17
C THR A 371 -3.06 -3.58 9.82
N GLU A 372 -3.89 -3.24 8.84
CA GLU A 372 -3.55 -3.37 7.42
C GLU A 372 -2.17 -2.77 7.05
N ALA A 373 -1.71 -3.11 5.85
CA ALA A 373 -0.56 -2.45 5.26
C ALA A 373 -0.89 -0.97 4.98
N TYR A 374 -0.13 -0.06 5.57
CA TYR A 374 -0.20 1.36 5.25
C TYR A 374 1.21 1.90 4.97
N MET A 375 1.25 3.13 4.48
CA MET A 375 2.50 3.81 4.17
C MET A 375 2.79 4.85 5.26
N ASP A 376 4.01 4.81 5.78
CA ASP A 376 4.41 5.77 6.80
C ASP A 376 4.44 7.20 6.23
N THR A 377 3.85 8.13 6.95
CA THR A 377 3.76 9.56 6.61
C THR A 377 4.61 10.43 7.52
N VAL A 378 5.29 9.83 8.50
CA VAL A 378 6.12 10.53 9.51
C VAL A 378 7.32 11.25 8.85
N VAL A 379 7.66 10.92 7.60
CA VAL A 379 8.85 11.42 6.93
C VAL A 379 8.47 12.09 5.61
N GLY A 380 8.75 13.40 5.52
CA GLY A 380 8.52 14.21 4.33
C GLY A 380 9.08 13.55 3.06
N ALA A 381 8.27 13.62 2.00
CA ALA A 381 8.45 13.13 0.65
C ALA A 381 9.87 13.34 0.05
N ASN A 382 10.83 12.49 0.39
CA ASN A 382 11.96 12.18 -0.47
C ASN A 382 11.64 10.86 -1.17
N ASP A 383 11.60 10.91 -2.51
CA ASP A 383 11.07 9.90 -3.45
C ASP A 383 11.64 8.47 -3.31
N ASP A 384 12.63 8.24 -2.45
CA ASP A 384 13.31 6.95 -2.25
C ASP A 384 12.90 6.18 -0.96
N ILE A 385 12.02 6.75 -0.12
CA ILE A 385 11.73 6.21 1.24
C ILE A 385 10.24 5.85 1.39
N LEU A 386 9.75 4.94 0.55
CA LEU A 386 8.37 4.45 0.61
C LEU A 386 8.37 3.00 1.08
N LEU A 387 8.21 2.80 2.39
CA LEU A 387 8.05 1.46 2.97
C LEU A 387 6.59 1.25 3.37
N MET A 388 6.04 0.12 2.93
CA MET A 388 4.79 -0.38 3.48
C MET A 388 5.08 -1.05 4.83
N MET A 389 4.28 -0.69 5.82
CA MET A 389 4.40 -1.16 7.19
C MET A 389 3.04 -1.64 7.68
N THR A 390 3.06 -2.49 8.69
CA THR A 390 1.91 -2.82 9.53
C THR A 390 2.25 -2.43 10.96
N SER A 391 1.28 -1.97 11.73
CA SER A 391 1.48 -1.64 13.14
C SER A 391 0.83 -2.68 14.01
N VAL A 392 1.49 -2.98 15.10
CA VAL A 392 0.85 -3.59 16.26
C VAL A 392 0.51 -2.49 17.25
N ALA A 393 -0.75 -2.43 17.69
CA ALA A 393 -1.23 -1.38 18.58
C ALA A 393 -2.03 -1.96 19.76
N MET A 394 -1.95 -1.27 20.90
CA MET A 394 -2.61 -1.64 22.14
C MET A 394 -3.12 -0.38 22.86
N PRO A 395 -4.39 -0.35 23.30
CA PRO A 395 -4.89 0.77 24.07
C PRO A 395 -4.29 0.81 25.48
N VAL A 396 -4.07 2.02 26.00
CA VAL A 396 -3.57 2.26 27.35
C VAL A 396 -4.64 2.97 28.17
N PHE A 397 -4.99 2.35 29.28
CA PHE A 397 -6.06 2.81 30.16
C PHE A 397 -5.52 3.36 31.48
N SER A 398 -6.28 4.26 32.09
CA SER A 398 -5.99 4.76 33.43
C SER A 398 -6.25 3.67 34.48
N LYS A 399 -5.24 3.33 35.29
CA LYS A 399 -5.34 2.33 36.37
C LYS A 399 -5.70 2.93 37.73
N LYS A 400 -6.01 4.23 37.81
CA LYS A 400 -6.37 4.87 39.10
C LYS A 400 -7.75 4.40 39.54
N GLU A 401 -7.89 3.99 40.80
CA GLU A 401 -9.17 3.50 41.36
C GLU A 401 -10.33 4.48 41.20
N GLU A 402 -10.06 5.79 41.27
CA GLU A 402 -11.06 6.85 41.11
C GLU A 402 -11.57 7.01 39.67
N THR A 403 -10.70 6.79 38.67
CA THR A 403 -11.03 6.95 37.23
C THR A 403 -11.37 5.63 36.54
N LEU A 404 -11.17 4.49 37.22
CA LEU A 404 -11.50 3.15 36.72
C LEU A 404 -12.99 3.02 36.36
N SER A 405 -13.88 3.64 37.14
CA SER A 405 -15.33 3.65 36.88
C SER A 405 -15.73 4.52 35.67
N HIS A 406 -14.91 5.53 35.34
CA HIS A 406 -15.16 6.46 34.24
C HIS A 406 -14.68 5.90 32.89
N GLY A 407 -13.78 4.91 32.90
CA GLY A 407 -13.31 4.22 31.71
C GLY A 407 -12.46 5.13 30.81
N ILE A 408 -11.47 5.83 31.38
CA ILE A 408 -10.65 6.82 30.66
C ILE A 408 -9.54 6.14 29.85
N LEU A 409 -9.57 6.35 28.54
CA LEU A 409 -8.48 6.05 27.60
C LEU A 409 -7.40 7.13 27.71
N LEU A 410 -6.18 6.75 28.07
CA LEU A 410 -5.03 7.66 28.10
C LEU A 410 -4.44 7.86 26.69
N GLY A 411 -4.46 6.80 25.88
CA GLY A 411 -3.90 6.80 24.54
C GLY A 411 -3.69 5.39 24.01
N VAL A 412 -2.90 5.27 22.95
CA VAL A 412 -2.56 4.00 22.29
C VAL A 412 -1.06 3.93 22.11
N VAL A 413 -0.44 2.82 22.51
CA VAL A 413 0.97 2.50 22.21
C VAL A 413 1.01 1.61 21.00
N GLY A 414 1.97 1.85 20.11
CA GLY A 414 2.18 1.01 18.94
C GLY A 414 3.64 0.90 18.53
N THR A 415 3.94 -0.12 17.75
CA THR A 415 5.21 -0.23 17.02
C THR A 415 4.97 -0.70 15.60
N ASP A 416 5.78 -0.17 14.68
CA ASP A 416 5.69 -0.50 13.27
C ASP A 416 6.59 -1.68 12.92
N VAL A 417 6.12 -2.51 12.00
CA VAL A 417 6.85 -3.63 11.42
C VAL A 417 6.88 -3.44 9.91
N PRO A 418 8.06 -3.20 9.32
CA PRO A 418 8.17 -3.06 7.87
C PRO A 418 7.89 -4.42 7.23
N LEU A 419 7.03 -4.45 6.21
CA LEU A 419 6.65 -5.70 5.55
C LEU A 419 7.83 -6.40 4.87
N ARG A 420 8.89 -5.65 4.54
CA ARG A 420 10.15 -6.18 4.02
C ARG A 420 10.82 -7.14 5.00
N GLU A 421 10.74 -6.89 6.31
CA GLU A 421 11.30 -7.79 7.33
C GLU A 421 10.52 -9.10 7.40
N LEU A 422 9.20 -9.07 7.27
CA LEU A 422 8.40 -10.29 7.18
C LEU A 422 8.75 -11.10 5.93
N MET A 423 8.93 -10.44 4.79
CA MET A 423 9.31 -11.14 3.55
C MET A 423 10.75 -11.70 3.59
N ARG A 424 11.64 -11.15 4.42
CA ARG A 424 12.98 -11.74 4.65
C ARG A 424 12.92 -13.14 5.27
N LEU A 425 11.89 -13.46 6.08
CA LEU A 425 11.71 -14.79 6.67
C LEU A 425 11.32 -15.86 5.64
N ALA A 426 10.69 -15.47 4.53
CA ALA A 426 10.29 -16.38 3.46
C ALA A 426 11.07 -16.10 2.16
N PRO A 427 12.40 -16.34 2.13
CA PRO A 427 13.22 -15.96 1.01
C PRO A 427 12.93 -16.82 -0.23
N ARG A 428 12.89 -16.17 -1.39
CA ARG A 428 12.56 -16.79 -2.69
C ARG A 428 13.48 -17.94 -3.08
N TYR A 429 14.75 -17.89 -2.68
CA TYR A 429 15.70 -18.96 -3.02
C TYR A 429 15.31 -20.31 -2.39
N LYS A 430 14.62 -20.32 -1.23
CA LYS A 430 14.04 -21.54 -0.62
C LYS A 430 12.77 -22.00 -1.33
N LEU A 431 11.94 -21.06 -1.76
CA LEU A 431 10.63 -21.31 -2.41
C LEU A 431 10.74 -21.78 -3.87
N GLY A 432 11.82 -21.41 -4.56
CA GLY A 432 12.02 -21.67 -5.98
C GLY A 432 11.56 -20.53 -6.89
N VAL A 433 11.76 -20.69 -8.20
CA VAL A 433 11.65 -19.60 -9.19
C VAL A 433 10.24 -19.01 -9.30
N HIS A 434 9.22 -19.87 -9.21
CA HIS A 434 7.80 -19.48 -9.23
C HIS A 434 7.19 -19.40 -7.84
N GLY A 435 7.89 -19.92 -6.83
CA GLY A 435 7.47 -19.85 -5.45
C GLY A 435 7.45 -18.41 -4.97
N TYR A 436 6.37 -18.05 -4.30
CA TYR A 436 6.25 -16.82 -3.53
C TYR A 436 5.40 -17.09 -2.31
N ALA A 437 5.67 -16.33 -1.26
CA ALA A 437 4.79 -16.19 -0.12
C ALA A 437 3.95 -14.93 -0.32
N PHE A 438 2.72 -14.96 0.18
CA PHE A 438 1.91 -13.76 0.35
C PHE A 438 1.21 -13.84 1.70
N LEU A 439 0.88 -12.68 2.24
CA LEU A 439 0.23 -12.51 3.53
C LEU A 439 -1.14 -11.89 3.31
N ASN A 440 -2.16 -12.41 4.00
CA ASN A 440 -3.55 -12.01 3.81
C ASN A 440 -4.26 -11.86 5.16
N THR A 441 -5.05 -10.80 5.31
CA THR A 441 -5.84 -10.51 6.51
C THR A 441 -7.14 -11.31 6.54
N ASN A 442 -7.83 -11.25 7.68
CA ASN A 442 -9.15 -11.86 7.90
C ASN A 442 -10.26 -11.31 6.98
N ASN A 443 -10.03 -10.12 6.41
CA ASN A 443 -10.92 -9.45 5.47
C ASN A 443 -10.61 -9.76 4.00
N GLY A 444 -9.55 -10.52 3.71
CA GLY A 444 -9.13 -10.84 2.33
C GLY A 444 -8.24 -9.78 1.68
N TYR A 445 -7.71 -8.84 2.48
CA TYR A 445 -6.73 -7.85 2.04
C TYR A 445 -5.33 -8.43 2.08
N ILE A 446 -4.57 -8.18 1.02
CA ILE A 446 -3.17 -8.55 0.98
C ILE A 446 -2.39 -7.60 1.87
N LEU A 447 -1.69 -8.17 2.85
CA LEU A 447 -0.71 -7.46 3.65
C LEU A 447 0.58 -7.31 2.84
N SER A 448 1.09 -8.42 2.26
CA SER A 448 2.29 -8.42 1.43
C SER A 448 2.11 -9.35 0.23
N HIS A 449 2.45 -8.86 -0.97
CA HIS A 449 2.50 -9.64 -2.20
C HIS A 449 3.56 -9.05 -3.12
N PRO A 450 4.24 -9.88 -3.94
CA PRO A 450 5.30 -9.38 -4.83
C PRO A 450 4.81 -8.30 -5.81
N ASP A 451 3.62 -8.47 -6.39
CA ASP A 451 3.04 -7.48 -7.31
C ASP A 451 2.42 -6.24 -6.59
N LEU A 452 2.43 -6.19 -5.25
CA LEU A 452 1.89 -5.05 -4.48
C LEU A 452 2.90 -3.90 -4.51
N ARG A 453 2.50 -2.76 -5.09
CA ARG A 453 3.36 -1.57 -5.23
C ARG A 453 2.91 -0.44 -4.32
N PRO A 454 3.84 0.34 -3.72
CA PRO A 454 3.50 1.58 -3.05
C PRO A 454 3.10 2.62 -4.11
N LEU A 455 1.81 2.97 -4.17
CA LEU A 455 1.34 4.08 -4.99
C LEU A 455 1.21 5.33 -4.15
N VAL A 456 1.97 6.37 -4.51
CA VAL A 456 1.86 7.69 -3.88
C VAL A 456 1.22 8.66 -4.87
N GLY A 457 -0.05 8.96 -4.64
CA GLY A 457 -0.71 10.12 -5.22
C GLY A 457 -0.78 11.24 -4.17
N PRO A 458 -0.86 12.53 -4.58
CA PRO A 458 -0.92 13.68 -3.65
C PRO A 458 -2.17 13.73 -2.76
N CYS A 459 -3.01 12.69 -2.75
CA CYS A 459 -4.25 12.63 -1.98
C CYS A 459 -4.61 11.20 -1.49
N LEU A 460 -3.68 10.23 -1.44
CA LEU A 460 -4.04 8.84 -1.16
C LEU A 460 -3.15 8.15 -0.14
N THR A 461 -3.80 7.52 0.84
CA THR A 461 -3.30 6.44 1.70
C THR A 461 -3.10 5.17 0.88
N ALA A 462 -2.28 4.23 1.38
CA ALA A 462 -2.04 2.92 0.74
C ALA A 462 -3.38 2.29 0.29
N GLN A 463 -3.45 1.91 -0.99
CA GLN A 463 -4.67 1.36 -1.57
C GLN A 463 -4.76 -0.12 -1.20
N HIS A 464 -5.79 -0.51 -0.45
CA HIS A 464 -5.99 -1.89 -0.03
C HIS A 464 -6.36 -2.79 -1.20
N VAL A 465 -5.46 -3.71 -1.58
CA VAL A 465 -5.69 -4.64 -2.69
C VAL A 465 -6.15 -5.98 -2.14
N TYR A 466 -7.29 -6.45 -2.64
CA TYR A 466 -7.81 -7.77 -2.32
C TYR A 466 -7.10 -8.88 -3.09
N LEU A 467 -6.96 -10.07 -2.48
CA LEU A 467 -6.32 -11.23 -3.12
C LEU A 467 -6.92 -11.62 -4.48
N TRP A 468 -8.24 -11.51 -4.62
CA TRP A 468 -8.96 -11.83 -5.86
C TRP A 468 -8.56 -10.95 -7.05
N PHE A 469 -7.97 -9.78 -6.79
CA PHE A 469 -7.55 -8.84 -7.82
C PHE A 469 -6.13 -9.09 -8.33
N LEU A 470 -5.38 -10.00 -7.71
CA LEU A 470 -3.94 -10.18 -7.96
C LEU A 470 -3.47 -11.42 -8.76
N PRO A 471 -4.29 -12.28 -9.38
CA PRO A 471 -3.72 -13.35 -10.20
C PRO A 471 -3.92 -13.10 -11.70
N CYS A 472 -3.13 -12.19 -12.27
CA CYS A 472 -2.54 -12.40 -13.59
C CYS A 472 -1.42 -11.39 -13.87
N SER A 473 -0.19 -11.90 -13.89
CA SER A 473 0.96 -11.20 -14.49
C SER A 473 0.62 -10.68 -15.90
N ARG A 474 1.31 -9.62 -16.33
CA ARG A 474 1.09 -8.92 -17.62
C ARG A 474 1.06 -9.81 -18.88
N HIS A 475 1.52 -11.06 -18.76
CA HIS A 475 1.44 -12.08 -19.79
C HIS A 475 0.86 -13.36 -19.18
N VAL A 476 -0.22 -13.87 -19.77
CA VAL A 476 -0.97 -15.01 -19.25
C VAL A 476 -0.39 -16.32 -19.79
N LEU A 477 -0.08 -17.25 -18.90
CA LEU A 477 0.23 -18.65 -19.19
C LEU A 477 -0.59 -19.50 -18.21
N VAL A 478 -1.24 -20.54 -18.70
CA VAL A 478 -2.10 -21.41 -17.86
C VAL A 478 -1.23 -22.47 -17.21
N LEU A 479 -0.99 -22.35 -15.90
CA LEU A 479 -0.23 -23.30 -15.09
C LEU A 479 -1.11 -24.00 -14.05
N ARG A 480 -0.74 -25.22 -13.65
CA ARG A 480 -1.30 -25.88 -12.47
C ARG A 480 -0.48 -25.48 -11.24
N SER A 481 -1.03 -24.64 -10.37
CA SER A 481 -0.41 -24.26 -9.09
C SER A 481 -1.02 -25.05 -7.94
N HIS A 482 -0.19 -25.46 -6.97
CA HIS A 482 -0.64 -25.99 -5.69
C HIS A 482 -0.50 -24.89 -4.65
N VAL A 483 -1.54 -24.64 -3.85
CA VAL A 483 -1.57 -23.62 -2.80
C VAL A 483 -1.65 -24.31 -1.44
N PHE A 484 -0.69 -24.03 -0.56
CA PHE A 484 -0.65 -24.54 0.82
C PHE A 484 -1.01 -23.42 1.79
N LEU A 485 -1.84 -23.68 2.80
CA LEU A 485 -2.40 -22.66 3.71
C LEU A 485 -2.13 -23.03 5.18
N THR A 486 -1.70 -22.06 5.99
CA THR A 486 -1.65 -22.18 7.47
C THR A 486 -2.36 -20.99 8.14
N THR A 487 -2.75 -21.14 9.40
CA THR A 487 -3.69 -20.26 10.11
C THR A 487 -3.05 -19.21 11.03
N VAL A 488 -1.73 -19.00 10.98
CA VAL A 488 -1.06 -18.09 11.92
C VAL A 488 -1.17 -16.65 11.44
N LEU A 489 -2.14 -15.88 11.97
CA LEU A 489 -2.37 -14.42 11.84
C LEU A 489 -2.44 -13.80 10.41
N CYS A 490 -1.98 -14.52 9.38
CA CYS A 490 -2.08 -14.28 7.95
C CYS A 490 -1.97 -15.62 7.22
N LEU A 491 -2.83 -15.87 6.22
CA LEU A 491 -2.75 -17.07 5.39
C LEU A 491 -1.48 -17.02 4.52
N LEU A 492 -0.40 -17.67 4.96
CA LEU A 492 0.80 -17.80 4.14
C LEU A 492 0.56 -18.88 3.08
N CYS A 493 0.66 -18.46 1.83
CA CYS A 493 0.30 -19.28 0.69
C CYS A 493 1.50 -19.53 -0.21
N LEU A 494 1.88 -20.79 -0.38
CA LEU A 494 2.95 -21.16 -1.32
C LEU A 494 2.37 -21.61 -2.65
N SER A 495 2.80 -21.03 -3.78
CA SER A 495 2.50 -21.59 -5.10
C SER A 495 3.66 -22.46 -5.64
N ARG A 496 3.47 -23.78 -5.48
CA ARG A 496 4.19 -24.97 -6.02
C ARG A 496 5.74 -25.09 -5.96
N GLY A 497 6.19 -26.15 -5.25
CA GLY A 497 7.53 -26.80 -5.31
C GLY A 497 7.65 -27.87 -6.43
N SER A 498 8.81 -28.45 -6.77
CA SER A 498 9.74 -29.18 -5.89
C SER A 498 11.16 -29.25 -6.49
N PHE A 499 12.11 -29.73 -5.66
CA PHE A 499 13.57 -29.88 -5.81
C PHE A 499 14.38 -28.75 -5.17
N MET A 500 14.78 -28.99 -3.91
CA MET A 500 15.92 -28.32 -3.29
C MET A 500 17.02 -29.36 -3.10
N SER A 501 18.14 -29.20 -3.79
CA SER A 501 19.35 -29.95 -3.51
C SER A 501 19.97 -29.35 -2.25
N SER A 502 19.64 -29.89 -1.08
CA SER A 502 20.39 -29.57 0.14
C SER A 502 21.61 -30.49 0.21
N LEU A 503 22.77 -29.87 0.34
CA LEU A 503 24.06 -30.51 0.27
C LEU A 503 24.70 -30.42 1.64
N LYS A 504 24.75 -31.54 2.37
CA LYS A 504 25.60 -31.64 3.54
C LYS A 504 27.02 -31.93 3.08
N ASN A 505 27.95 -31.06 3.48
CA ASN A 505 29.40 -31.12 3.29
C ASN A 505 29.94 -30.68 1.91
N ALA A 506 30.16 -29.37 1.76
CA ALA A 506 31.13 -28.82 0.82
C ALA A 506 31.99 -27.73 1.50
N PHE A 507 32.53 -28.02 2.69
CA PHE A 507 33.30 -27.03 3.47
C PHE A 507 34.74 -26.81 2.97
N PHE A 508 35.07 -27.21 1.73
CA PHE A 508 36.45 -27.15 1.23
C PHE A 508 36.54 -27.03 -0.31
N ILE A 509 35.92 -26.01 -0.92
CA ILE A 509 36.14 -25.71 -2.36
C ILE A 509 36.35 -24.21 -2.57
N ARG A 510 37.29 -23.89 -3.47
CA ARG A 510 38.12 -22.66 -3.55
C ARG A 510 37.33 -21.36 -3.75
N LEU A 511 37.56 -20.40 -2.86
CA LEU A 511 37.24 -18.95 -3.01
C LEU A 511 37.62 -18.37 -4.38
N HIS A 512 38.63 -18.93 -5.05
CA HIS A 512 39.10 -18.50 -6.36
C HIS A 512 37.97 -18.39 -7.40
N ASP A 513 37.00 -19.30 -7.40
CA ASP A 513 35.96 -19.39 -8.42
C ASP A 513 34.88 -18.29 -8.27
N LEU A 514 34.84 -17.60 -7.12
CA LEU A 514 34.01 -16.43 -6.84
C LEU A 514 34.71 -15.10 -7.11
N THR A 515 36.04 -15.11 -7.26
CA THR A 515 36.85 -13.90 -7.46
C THR A 515 37.16 -13.57 -8.91
N THR A 516 36.65 -14.38 -9.86
CA THR A 516 36.81 -14.12 -11.29
C THR A 516 36.01 -12.90 -11.73
N SER A 517 36.51 -12.15 -12.72
CA SER A 517 35.93 -10.86 -13.12
C SER A 517 34.63 -10.98 -13.93
N ASP A 518 34.27 -12.18 -14.36
CA ASP A 518 33.04 -12.49 -15.10
C ASP A 518 31.85 -12.79 -14.17
N VAL A 519 32.08 -12.96 -12.86
CA VAL A 519 31.09 -13.33 -11.86
C VAL A 519 30.54 -12.10 -11.13
N THR A 520 29.22 -12.06 -10.99
CA THR A 520 28.50 -11.11 -10.14
C THR A 520 27.45 -11.84 -9.34
N ILE A 521 27.22 -11.44 -8.08
CA ILE A 521 26.10 -11.93 -7.27
C ILE A 521 24.99 -10.88 -7.17
N ALA A 522 23.78 -11.30 -6.83
CA ALA A 522 22.64 -10.40 -6.62
C ALA A 522 22.92 -9.41 -5.48
N ASN A 523 22.97 -8.10 -5.76
CA ASN A 523 23.29 -7.11 -4.72
C ASN A 523 22.14 -6.86 -3.73
N GLU A 524 20.89 -7.17 -4.11
CA GLU A 524 19.71 -6.94 -3.27
C GLU A 524 19.41 -8.09 -2.30
N TRP A 525 20.03 -9.25 -2.51
CA TRP A 525 19.90 -10.39 -1.60
C TRP A 525 20.88 -10.20 -0.44
N THR A 526 20.40 -10.51 0.77
CA THR A 526 21.21 -10.47 1.99
C THR A 526 21.90 -11.80 2.20
N TYR A 527 23.15 -11.91 1.73
CA TYR A 527 24.01 -13.06 2.03
C TYR A 527 24.67 -12.91 3.39
N CYS A 528 25.05 -11.68 3.73
CA CYS A 528 25.60 -11.29 5.01
C CYS A 528 24.94 -10.00 5.50
N GLU A 529 24.66 -9.92 6.79
CA GLU A 529 24.09 -8.74 7.43
C GLU A 529 25.17 -7.67 7.62
N THR A 530 25.16 -6.69 6.73
CA THR A 530 26.10 -5.54 6.76
C THR A 530 25.51 -4.32 7.45
N ASP A 531 24.22 -4.34 7.78
CA ASP A 531 23.46 -3.15 8.19
C ASP A 531 23.60 -2.85 9.69
N ILE A 532 23.95 -3.85 10.50
CA ILE A 532 24.04 -3.75 11.97
C ILE A 532 25.26 -2.91 12.39
N ASP A 533 26.45 -3.23 11.87
CA ASP A 533 27.69 -2.55 12.25
C ASP A 533 28.08 -1.44 11.24
N PRO A 534 28.23 -0.18 11.67
CA PRO A 534 28.75 0.91 10.85
C PRO A 534 30.05 0.63 10.09
N HIS A 535 30.92 -0.25 10.61
CA HIS A 535 32.17 -0.64 9.98
C HIS A 535 31.98 -1.58 8.78
N HIS A 536 30.99 -2.48 8.85
CA HIS A 536 30.70 -3.47 7.80
C HIS A 536 29.88 -2.88 6.62
N ARG A 537 29.19 -1.75 6.82
CA ARG A 537 28.37 -1.04 5.81
C ARG A 537 29.12 -0.57 4.56
N LYS A 538 30.46 -0.54 4.59
CA LYS A 538 31.29 -0.09 3.45
C LYS A 538 31.43 -1.15 2.35
N TYR A 539 31.06 -2.39 2.65
CA TYR A 539 31.29 -3.52 1.77
C TYR A 539 30.06 -3.80 0.91
N SER A 540 30.27 -4.11 -0.37
CA SER A 540 29.22 -4.74 -1.18
C SER A 540 28.95 -6.16 -0.66
N GLN A 541 27.77 -6.72 -0.96
CA GLN A 541 27.44 -8.10 -0.56
C GLN A 541 28.54 -9.08 -1.01
N LEU A 542 29.07 -8.95 -2.23
CA LEU A 542 30.18 -9.79 -2.69
C LEU A 542 31.46 -9.63 -1.84
N GLN A 543 31.79 -8.39 -1.47
CA GLN A 543 32.96 -8.11 -0.64
C GLN A 543 32.78 -8.62 0.80
N ALA A 544 31.57 -8.50 1.36
CA ALA A 544 31.23 -9.02 2.67
C ALA A 544 31.37 -10.56 2.69
N VAL A 545 30.83 -11.24 1.69
CA VAL A 545 30.97 -12.70 1.54
C VAL A 545 32.45 -13.12 1.41
N ILE A 546 33.25 -12.42 0.59
CA ILE A 546 34.69 -12.72 0.47
C ILE A 546 35.42 -12.52 1.81
N ARG A 547 35.08 -11.50 2.59
CA ARG A 547 35.69 -11.22 3.90
C ARG A 547 35.33 -12.26 4.95
N TYR A 548 34.07 -12.66 4.99
CA TYR A 548 33.58 -13.75 5.82
C TYR A 548 34.29 -15.07 5.47
N LEU A 549 34.32 -15.45 4.20
CA LEU A 549 34.98 -16.70 3.74
C LEU A 549 36.50 -16.69 3.91
N THR A 550 37.16 -15.52 3.90
CA THR A 550 38.61 -15.41 4.16
C THR A 550 38.95 -15.36 5.65
N GLY A 551 37.96 -15.37 6.55
CA GLY A 551 38.15 -15.27 7.99
C GLY A 551 38.70 -13.92 8.46
N LYS A 552 38.60 -12.87 7.64
CA LYS A 552 39.07 -11.53 7.99
C LYS A 552 38.15 -10.83 8.99
N GLU A 553 36.85 -11.12 8.91
CA GLU A 553 35.80 -10.56 9.76
C GLU A 553 34.82 -11.71 10.10
N PRO A 554 35.13 -12.53 11.14
CA PRO A 554 34.28 -13.66 11.53
C PRO A 554 33.01 -13.24 12.29
N GLU A 555 32.92 -11.97 12.70
CA GLU A 555 31.76 -11.41 13.43
C GLU A 555 30.58 -11.06 12.50
N LEU A 556 30.76 -11.14 11.17
CA LEU A 556 29.68 -10.98 10.20
C LEU A 556 28.69 -12.15 10.30
N GLU A 557 27.43 -11.84 10.56
CA GLU A 557 26.33 -12.81 10.51
C GLU A 557 25.94 -13.03 9.05
N CYS A 558 26.09 -14.26 8.56
CA CYS A 558 25.81 -14.63 7.17
C CYS A 558 24.93 -15.87 7.08
N ASP A 559 24.09 -15.93 6.04
CA ASP A 559 23.25 -17.09 5.74
C ASP A 559 24.11 -18.23 5.16
N GLU A 560 24.49 -19.17 6.02
CA GLU A 560 25.33 -20.31 5.62
C GLU A 560 24.69 -21.17 4.53
N GLU A 561 23.36 -21.30 4.50
CA GLU A 561 22.65 -22.14 3.53
C GLU A 561 22.73 -21.51 2.12
N LEU A 562 22.44 -20.22 2.02
CA LEU A 562 22.53 -19.46 0.77
C LEU A 562 23.97 -19.38 0.26
N LEU A 563 24.93 -19.18 1.17
CA LEU A 563 26.36 -19.15 0.82
C LEU A 563 26.83 -20.51 0.28
N GLN A 564 26.43 -21.61 0.90
CA GLN A 564 26.78 -22.95 0.41
C GLN A 564 26.22 -23.21 -0.99
N GLN A 565 24.97 -22.81 -1.26
CA GLN A 565 24.38 -22.91 -2.60
C GLN A 565 25.13 -22.05 -3.62
N THR A 566 25.51 -20.83 -3.24
CA THR A 566 26.23 -19.90 -4.13
C THR A 566 27.64 -20.38 -4.47
N MET A 567 28.35 -20.95 -3.50
CA MET A 567 29.65 -21.57 -3.74
C MET A 567 29.54 -22.79 -4.65
N PHE A 568 28.51 -23.62 -4.46
CA PHE A 568 28.26 -24.75 -5.35
C PHE A 568 28.00 -24.30 -6.79
N ASP A 569 27.11 -23.32 -6.98
CA ASP A 569 26.79 -22.76 -8.29
C ASP A 569 28.04 -22.12 -8.95
N ALA A 570 28.93 -21.50 -8.18
CA ALA A 570 30.20 -20.96 -8.69
C ALA A 570 31.11 -22.06 -9.27
N VAL A 571 31.22 -23.20 -8.59
CA VAL A 571 32.05 -24.35 -8.99
C VAL A 571 31.47 -25.06 -10.21
N VAL A 572 30.16 -25.30 -10.22
CA VAL A 572 29.48 -25.96 -11.36
C VAL A 572 29.56 -25.12 -12.63
N THR A 573 29.53 -23.79 -12.49
CA THR A 573 29.58 -22.86 -13.62
C THR A 573 31.00 -22.47 -14.05
N ALA A 574 32.03 -22.75 -13.26
CA ALA A 574 33.42 -22.41 -13.56
C ALA A 574 33.92 -22.94 -14.93
N PRO A 575 33.61 -24.18 -15.37
CA PRO A 575 34.04 -24.67 -16.68
C PRO A 575 33.48 -23.88 -17.88
N MET A 576 32.41 -23.10 -17.70
CA MET A 576 31.82 -22.28 -18.76
C MET A 576 32.73 -21.16 -19.23
N GLU A 577 33.59 -20.63 -18.34
CA GLU A 577 34.57 -19.60 -18.69
C GLU A 577 35.53 -20.12 -19.77
N ALA A 578 36.08 -21.32 -19.56
CA ALA A 578 36.97 -21.97 -20.51
C ALA A 578 36.24 -22.30 -21.83
N TYR A 579 34.98 -22.75 -21.75
CA TYR A 579 34.16 -23.07 -22.92
C TYR A 579 33.87 -21.83 -23.78
N TRP A 580 33.40 -20.73 -23.17
CA TRP A 580 33.13 -19.49 -23.90
C TRP A 580 34.41 -18.85 -24.47
N THR A 581 35.51 -18.91 -23.73
CA THR A 581 36.82 -18.43 -24.22
C THR A 581 37.30 -19.25 -25.41
N ALA A 582 37.10 -20.57 -25.40
CA ALA A 582 37.42 -21.43 -26.54
C ALA A 582 36.60 -21.11 -27.79
N ILE A 583 35.32 -20.76 -27.64
CA ILE A 583 34.46 -20.30 -28.74
C ILE A 583 34.97 -18.96 -29.30
N MET A 584 35.34 -18.02 -28.43
CA MET A 584 35.87 -16.71 -28.84
C MET A 584 37.15 -16.83 -29.67
N LEU A 585 38.01 -17.80 -29.34
CA LEU A 585 39.28 -18.05 -30.04
C LEU A 585 39.09 -18.83 -31.35
N ASN A 586 37.96 -19.52 -31.54
CA ASN A 586 37.66 -20.23 -32.77
C ASN A 586 37.03 -19.29 -33.80
N THR A 587 37.85 -18.72 -34.68
CA THR A 587 37.43 -17.79 -35.76
C THR A 587 36.46 -18.39 -36.79
N SER A 588 36.23 -19.71 -36.76
CA SER A 588 35.27 -20.40 -37.63
C SER A 588 33.96 -20.81 -36.94
N GLY A 589 33.85 -20.63 -35.61
CA GLY A 589 32.72 -21.11 -34.80
C GLY A 589 31.86 -20.02 -34.16
N LEU A 590 32.17 -18.74 -34.37
CA LEU A 590 31.31 -17.64 -33.91
C LEU A 590 30.31 -17.33 -35.03
N ASP A 591 29.10 -17.87 -34.94
CA ASP A 591 27.99 -17.49 -35.82
C ASP A 591 27.82 -15.96 -35.78
N GLU A 592 27.70 -15.31 -36.95
CA GLU A 592 27.69 -13.83 -37.15
C GLU A 592 26.48 -13.08 -36.49
N GLY A 593 25.94 -13.57 -35.37
CA GLY A 593 24.77 -13.01 -34.69
C GLY A 593 24.78 -13.03 -33.17
N ILE A 594 25.83 -13.55 -32.49
CA ILE A 594 25.88 -13.61 -31.01
C ILE A 594 26.66 -12.42 -30.44
N GLU A 595 25.95 -11.48 -29.79
CA GLU A 595 26.58 -10.29 -29.17
C GLU A 595 27.09 -10.56 -27.74
N THR A 596 26.28 -11.19 -26.88
CA THR A 596 26.55 -11.43 -25.45
C THR A 596 25.99 -12.79 -25.04
N ALA A 597 26.73 -13.53 -24.23
CA ALA A 597 26.25 -14.73 -23.55
C ALA A 597 26.28 -14.54 -22.03
N PHE A 598 25.29 -15.12 -21.37
CA PHE A 598 25.15 -15.01 -19.92
C PHE A 598 24.53 -16.27 -19.35
N LEU A 599 24.82 -16.51 -18.08
CA LEU A 599 24.26 -17.60 -17.30
C LEU A 599 23.80 -17.03 -15.96
N GLY A 600 22.53 -17.22 -15.63
CA GLY A 600 21.99 -16.94 -14.30
C GLY A 600 21.67 -18.23 -13.58
N THR A 601 21.97 -18.27 -12.30
CA THR A 601 21.72 -19.43 -11.43
C THR A 601 20.64 -19.12 -10.40
N ARG A 602 20.18 -20.13 -9.66
CA ARG A 602 19.13 -19.97 -8.64
C ARG A 602 19.64 -19.18 -7.43
N SER A 603 20.93 -19.29 -7.11
CA SER A 603 21.54 -18.61 -5.96
C SER A 603 21.81 -17.12 -6.21
N GLY A 604 21.38 -16.55 -7.33
CA GLY A 604 21.67 -15.16 -7.69
C GLY A 604 23.06 -14.93 -8.29
N LEU A 605 23.84 -15.99 -8.56
CA LEU A 605 25.11 -15.89 -9.28
C LEU A 605 24.85 -15.74 -10.79
N MET A 606 25.46 -14.72 -11.38
CA MET A 606 25.41 -14.44 -12.80
C MET A 606 26.83 -14.38 -13.38
N ARG A 607 27.04 -15.08 -14.50
CA ARG A 607 28.24 -14.96 -15.35
C ARG A 607 27.88 -14.29 -16.66
N VAL A 608 28.69 -13.34 -17.12
CA VAL A 608 28.45 -12.63 -18.38
C VAL A 608 29.74 -12.53 -19.18
N ILE A 609 29.70 -12.97 -20.44
CA ILE A 609 30.78 -12.79 -21.41
C ILE A 609 30.25 -12.05 -22.64
N ARG A 610 31.08 -11.14 -23.18
CA ARG A 610 30.72 -10.31 -24.33
C ARG A 610 31.65 -10.65 -25.49
N PHE A 611 31.07 -11.09 -26.61
CA PHE A 611 31.82 -11.47 -27.81
C PHE A 611 32.01 -10.30 -28.78
N ALA A 612 31.12 -9.30 -28.74
CA ALA A 612 31.19 -8.11 -29.61
C ALA A 612 31.84 -6.89 -28.90
N GLU A 613 32.79 -6.24 -29.58
CA GLU A 613 33.38 -4.95 -29.19
C GLU A 613 32.32 -3.84 -29.08
N ASN A 614 32.52 -2.87 -28.19
CA ASN A 614 31.54 -1.82 -27.86
C ASN A 614 31.04 -1.02 -29.08
N GLU A 615 31.84 -0.91 -30.15
CA GLU A 615 31.52 -0.11 -31.34
C GLU A 615 30.62 -0.84 -32.36
N LYS A 616 30.61 -2.18 -32.36
CA LYS A 616 29.80 -3.01 -33.29
C LYS A 616 28.43 -3.41 -32.73
N ARG A 617 28.11 -3.02 -31.49
CA ARG A 617 26.85 -3.41 -30.83
C ARG A 617 25.66 -2.65 -31.39
N VAL A 618 24.64 -3.39 -31.84
CA VAL A 618 23.34 -2.81 -32.20
C VAL A 618 22.52 -2.57 -30.93
N ALA A 619 22.58 -3.47 -29.95
CA ALA A 619 22.04 -3.26 -28.61
C ALA A 619 23.08 -2.60 -27.68
N LYS A 620 23.08 -1.27 -27.58
CA LYS A 620 23.98 -0.55 -26.63
C LYS A 620 23.68 -0.90 -25.15
N LYS A 621 22.51 -1.46 -24.86
CA LYS A 621 22.09 -1.91 -23.52
C LYS A 621 21.63 -3.37 -23.60
N PHE A 622 22.41 -4.26 -23.00
CA PHE A 622 22.14 -5.71 -22.93
C PHE A 622 20.82 -6.08 -22.22
N LEU A 623 20.37 -5.23 -21.29
CA LEU A 623 19.08 -5.31 -20.60
C LEU A 623 18.44 -3.92 -20.64
N SER A 624 17.11 -3.87 -20.81
CA SER A 624 16.37 -2.60 -20.70
C SER A 624 16.56 -2.02 -19.29
N PRO A 625 16.39 -0.70 -19.08
CA PRO A 625 16.44 -0.13 -17.73
C PRO A 625 15.52 -0.87 -16.75
N LEU A 626 14.31 -1.23 -17.20
CA LEU A 626 13.35 -2.02 -16.44
C LEU A 626 13.86 -3.44 -16.13
N ASP A 627 14.52 -4.10 -17.07
CA ASP A 627 15.09 -5.43 -16.82
C ASP A 627 16.30 -5.37 -15.88
N LYS A 628 17.05 -4.25 -15.86
CA LYS A 628 18.18 -4.01 -14.94
C LYS A 628 17.74 -3.78 -13.51
N GLU A 629 16.62 -3.08 -13.33
CA GLU A 629 15.98 -2.87 -12.02
C GLU A 629 15.35 -4.16 -11.47
N ASN A 630 15.09 -5.16 -12.32
CA ASN A 630 14.50 -6.45 -11.93
C ASN A 630 15.51 -7.62 -11.92
N ILE A 631 16.82 -7.35 -11.86
CA ILE A 631 17.84 -8.41 -11.82
C ILE A 631 17.95 -8.95 -10.39
N PHE A 632 17.38 -10.13 -10.14
CA PHE A 632 17.49 -10.86 -8.86
C PHE A 632 17.21 -9.93 -7.66
N THR A 633 16.05 -9.30 -7.67
CA THR A 633 15.59 -8.48 -6.54
C THR A 633 15.18 -9.37 -5.38
N LEU A 634 15.07 -8.81 -4.17
CA LEU A 634 14.57 -9.54 -3.00
C LEU A 634 13.18 -10.16 -3.28
N ASP A 635 12.36 -9.42 -4.03
CA ASP A 635 10.97 -9.79 -4.29
C ASP A 635 10.77 -10.57 -5.59
N HIS A 636 11.68 -10.55 -6.58
CA HIS A 636 11.46 -11.21 -7.86
C HIS A 636 12.72 -11.76 -8.53
N PHE A 637 12.58 -12.97 -9.10
CA PHE A 637 13.45 -13.42 -10.18
C PHE A 637 13.17 -12.63 -11.46
N PRO A 638 14.22 -12.40 -12.30
CA PRO A 638 14.05 -11.72 -13.58
C PRO A 638 12.98 -12.38 -14.44
N VAL A 639 12.19 -11.59 -15.18
CA VAL A 639 11.07 -12.10 -16.01
C VAL A 639 11.56 -13.16 -17.01
N TRP A 640 12.72 -12.95 -17.62
CA TRP A 640 13.33 -13.91 -18.54
C TRP A 640 13.69 -15.23 -17.85
N TYR A 641 14.16 -15.19 -16.59
CA TYR A 641 14.53 -16.37 -15.82
C TYR A 641 13.31 -17.18 -15.42
N ARG A 642 12.24 -16.50 -14.94
CA ARG A 642 10.95 -17.14 -14.64
C ARG A 642 10.37 -17.84 -15.87
N ARG A 643 10.29 -17.15 -17.00
CA ARG A 643 9.76 -17.76 -18.23
C ARG A 643 10.64 -18.90 -18.74
N ALA A 644 11.96 -18.82 -18.57
CA ALA A 644 12.86 -19.90 -18.96
C ALA A 644 12.62 -21.16 -18.09
N ALA A 645 12.41 -20.98 -16.79
CA ALA A 645 12.09 -22.08 -15.87
C ALA A 645 10.72 -22.73 -16.13
N GLU A 646 9.75 -21.99 -16.68
CA GLU A 646 8.43 -22.52 -17.08
C GLU A 646 8.49 -23.35 -18.37
N ASN A 647 9.44 -23.05 -19.26
CA ASN A 647 9.54 -23.77 -20.52
C ASN A 647 10.12 -25.18 -20.29
N PRO A 648 9.54 -26.22 -20.93
CA PRO A 648 10.04 -27.57 -20.78
C PRO A 648 11.48 -27.67 -21.31
N ALA A 649 12.30 -28.48 -20.62
CA ALA A 649 13.68 -28.71 -21.00
C ALA A 649 13.79 -29.13 -22.48
N GLY A 650 14.74 -28.52 -23.20
CA GLY A 650 14.96 -28.77 -24.62
C GLY A 650 14.24 -27.80 -25.58
N LYS A 651 13.44 -26.84 -25.08
CA LYS A 651 12.87 -25.76 -25.90
C LYS A 651 13.51 -24.41 -25.59
N PHE A 652 13.70 -23.60 -26.63
CA PHE A 652 14.23 -22.24 -26.52
C PHE A 652 13.11 -21.21 -26.36
N LEU A 653 13.35 -20.22 -25.51
CA LEU A 653 12.46 -19.09 -25.29
C LEU A 653 13.05 -17.83 -25.92
N TYR A 654 12.24 -17.17 -26.76
CA TYR A 654 12.54 -15.86 -27.31
C TYR A 654 11.80 -14.78 -26.51
N TYR A 655 12.56 -13.84 -25.94
CA TYR A 655 12.08 -12.71 -25.15
C TYR A 655 12.31 -11.41 -25.91
N ILE A 656 11.25 -10.58 -26.02
CA ILE A 656 11.30 -9.30 -26.70
C ILE A 656 11.45 -8.19 -25.64
N PRO A 657 12.58 -7.47 -25.60
CA PRO A 657 12.76 -6.36 -24.67
C PRO A 657 11.86 -5.17 -25.05
N ARG A 658 11.31 -4.49 -24.04
CA ARG A 658 10.45 -3.32 -24.24
C ARG A 658 11.32 -2.06 -24.33
N GLU A 659 11.50 -1.51 -25.52
CA GLU A 659 12.13 -0.19 -25.68
C GLU A 659 11.11 0.92 -25.48
N ASP A 660 11.48 1.95 -24.70
CA ASP A 660 10.73 3.20 -24.58
C ASP A 660 10.66 3.88 -25.95
N THR A 661 9.51 3.81 -26.62
CA THR A 661 9.27 4.39 -27.94
C THR A 661 9.13 5.92 -27.90
N ARG A 662 10.16 6.64 -27.42
CA ARG A 662 10.26 8.11 -27.55
C ARG A 662 11.24 8.55 -28.65
N GLY A 663 11.89 7.62 -29.35
CA GLY A 663 12.81 7.94 -30.44
C GLY A 663 12.54 7.12 -31.69
N ILE A 664 12.41 7.79 -32.83
CA ILE A 664 12.35 7.17 -34.16
C ILE A 664 13.76 6.66 -34.51
N PHE A 665 14.02 5.36 -34.41
CA PHE A 665 15.17 4.69 -35.05
C PHE A 665 14.77 3.28 -35.55
N PRO A 666 15.24 2.82 -36.73
CA PRO A 666 14.74 1.60 -37.39
C PRO A 666 15.49 0.29 -37.02
N ASN A 667 16.47 0.32 -36.13
CA ASN A 667 17.30 -0.86 -35.84
C ASN A 667 17.05 -1.37 -34.41
N MET A 668 15.96 -2.12 -34.22
CA MET A 668 15.76 -2.93 -33.01
C MET A 668 16.68 -4.16 -33.09
N ALA A 669 17.63 -4.27 -32.16
CA ALA A 669 18.23 -5.55 -31.83
C ALA A 669 17.20 -6.36 -31.05
N VAL A 670 16.49 -7.23 -31.76
CA VAL A 670 15.67 -8.29 -31.15
C VAL A 670 16.48 -9.58 -31.28
N THR A 671 16.41 -10.45 -30.28
CA THR A 671 16.49 -11.90 -30.52
C THR A 671 15.25 -12.29 -31.35
N ALA A 672 15.27 -11.91 -32.65
CA ALA A 672 14.28 -12.01 -33.74
C ALA A 672 12.82 -11.55 -33.38
N CYS A 673 12.19 -10.55 -34.01
CA CYS A 673 11.87 -10.43 -35.43
C CYS A 673 11.08 -9.12 -35.71
N LEU A 674 10.84 -8.90 -37.02
CA LEU A 674 10.16 -7.81 -37.70
C LEU A 674 8.69 -7.56 -37.30
N ARG A 675 8.28 -6.30 -37.50
CA ARG A 675 6.88 -5.80 -37.55
C ARG A 675 5.93 -6.75 -38.27
N VAL A 676 4.93 -7.28 -37.55
CA VAL A 676 3.75 -7.94 -38.13
C VAL A 676 2.63 -6.91 -38.33
N CYS A 677 1.98 -6.95 -39.50
CA CYS A 677 0.93 -6.02 -39.92
C CYS A 677 -0.35 -6.20 -39.09
N VAL A 678 -0.82 -5.14 -38.45
CA VAL A 678 -1.89 -5.10 -37.42
C VAL A 678 -3.26 -5.60 -37.89
N CYS A 679 -3.54 -5.55 -39.19
CA CYS A 679 -4.79 -6.06 -39.78
C CYS A 679 -5.00 -7.56 -39.60
N VAL A 680 -3.92 -8.31 -39.42
CA VAL A 680 -3.94 -9.78 -39.39
C VAL A 680 -4.38 -10.28 -38.01
N CYS A 681 -3.89 -9.68 -36.93
CA CYS A 681 -4.19 -10.11 -35.56
C CYS A 681 -5.70 -10.13 -35.22
N VAL A 682 -6.48 -9.16 -35.70
CA VAL A 682 -7.93 -9.05 -35.38
C VAL A 682 -8.75 -10.18 -35.99
N CYS A 683 -8.32 -10.70 -37.15
CA CYS A 683 -9.04 -11.75 -37.89
C CYS A 683 -8.51 -13.15 -37.60
N VAL A 684 -7.24 -13.23 -37.20
CA VAL A 684 -6.52 -14.44 -36.79
C VAL A 684 -6.91 -14.84 -35.37
N TYR A 685 -7.26 -13.89 -34.50
CA TYR A 685 -7.75 -14.11 -33.12
C TYR A 685 -8.80 -15.24 -32.99
N PRO A 686 -9.94 -15.23 -33.71
CA PRO A 686 -10.96 -16.29 -33.57
C PRO A 686 -10.63 -17.59 -34.33
N ARG A 687 -9.52 -17.66 -35.09
CA ARG A 687 -9.22 -18.78 -36.01
C ARG A 687 -7.83 -19.38 -35.88
N ALA A 688 -6.93 -18.79 -35.10
CA ALA A 688 -5.54 -19.23 -34.96
C ALA A 688 -5.11 -19.42 -33.51
N SER A 689 -6.01 -19.97 -32.69
CA SER A 689 -5.62 -20.56 -31.39
C SER A 689 -5.06 -19.53 -30.38
N LEU A 690 -5.37 -18.24 -30.57
CA LEU A 690 -4.98 -17.16 -29.67
C LEU A 690 -6.17 -16.76 -28.81
N HIS A 691 -6.08 -16.94 -27.50
CA HIS A 691 -7.09 -16.54 -26.54
C HIS A 691 -6.78 -15.16 -25.96
N ARG A 692 -7.79 -14.27 -25.94
CA ARG A 692 -7.67 -12.95 -25.35
C ARG A 692 -8.12 -13.07 -23.92
N VAL A 693 -7.22 -12.66 -23.02
CA VAL A 693 -7.51 -12.55 -21.60
C VAL A 693 -7.39 -11.08 -21.25
N SER A 694 -8.45 -10.51 -20.69
CA SER A 694 -8.42 -9.16 -20.16
C SER A 694 -7.81 -9.19 -18.77
N LEU A 695 -6.74 -8.41 -18.58
CA LEU A 695 -6.06 -8.28 -17.31
C LEU A 695 -6.33 -6.90 -16.72
N TYR A 696 -6.50 -6.86 -15.41
CA TYR A 696 -6.77 -5.63 -14.67
C TYR A 696 -5.56 -5.27 -13.81
N ASP A 697 -5.13 -4.01 -13.86
CA ASP A 697 -4.14 -3.41 -12.97
C ASP A 697 -4.87 -2.34 -12.14
N TYR A 698 -5.14 -2.67 -10.88
CA TYR A 698 -5.81 -1.81 -9.89
C TYR A 698 -4.86 -0.81 -9.22
N GLN A 699 -3.57 -0.86 -9.57
CA GLN A 699 -2.54 0.03 -9.06
C GLN A 699 -1.88 0.81 -10.22
N ALA A 700 -2.70 1.26 -11.18
CA ALA A 700 -2.23 2.11 -12.27
C ALA A 700 -2.44 3.59 -11.94
N MET A 701 -1.68 4.46 -12.61
CA MET A 701 -1.86 5.92 -12.52
C MET A 701 -2.38 6.46 -13.85
N CYS A 702 -3.55 7.10 -13.82
CA CYS A 702 -4.19 7.72 -14.98
C CYS A 702 -4.07 9.23 -14.91
N LYS A 703 -4.04 9.87 -16.08
CA LYS A 703 -4.16 11.33 -16.18
C LYS A 703 -5.60 11.72 -15.87
N MET A 704 -5.81 12.73 -15.03
CA MET A 704 -7.15 13.27 -14.82
C MET A 704 -7.74 13.76 -16.15
N SER A 705 -8.85 13.15 -16.59
CA SER A 705 -9.65 13.75 -17.65
C SER A 705 -10.28 15.00 -17.08
N GLN A 706 -9.99 16.17 -17.66
CA GLN A 706 -10.74 17.38 -17.35
C GLN A 706 -12.20 17.14 -17.72
N HIS A 707 -13.03 16.80 -16.72
CA HIS A 707 -14.48 16.93 -16.81
C HIS A 707 -14.80 18.41 -16.88
N SER A 708 -14.53 19.00 -18.04
CA SER A 708 -15.19 20.21 -18.45
C SER A 708 -16.64 19.82 -18.75
N ALA A 709 -17.54 20.18 -17.85
CA ALA A 709 -18.91 20.45 -18.21
C ALA A 709 -18.89 21.59 -19.25
N SER A 710 -18.61 21.25 -20.51
CA SER A 710 -18.71 22.16 -21.63
C SER A 710 -19.30 21.41 -22.81
N SER A 711 -20.60 21.55 -22.96
CA SER A 711 -21.34 21.24 -24.15
C SER A 711 -20.80 22.09 -25.32
N ALA A 712 -19.83 21.56 -26.07
CA ALA A 712 -19.47 22.12 -27.37
C ALA A 712 -18.98 21.00 -28.30
N ARG A 713 -19.80 20.69 -29.31
CA ARG A 713 -19.45 19.82 -30.44
C ARG A 713 -18.32 20.45 -31.27
N PRO A 714 -17.31 19.72 -31.74
CA PRO A 714 -16.38 20.26 -32.72
C PRO A 714 -16.98 20.11 -34.13
N LEU A 715 -17.22 21.25 -34.79
CA LEU A 715 -17.51 21.32 -36.22
C LEU A 715 -16.22 21.35 -37.04
N LEU A 716 -16.30 20.74 -38.21
CA LEU A 716 -15.26 20.51 -39.20
C LEU A 716 -14.49 21.76 -39.68
N SER A 717 -13.21 21.51 -40.01
CA SER A 717 -12.47 21.96 -41.21
C SER A 717 -12.34 23.46 -41.51
N VAL A 718 -11.09 23.97 -41.46
CA VAL A 718 -10.51 24.75 -42.58
C VAL A 718 -9.02 24.41 -42.72
N ARG A 719 -8.66 23.81 -43.86
CA ARG A 719 -7.30 23.83 -44.43
C ARG A 719 -7.12 25.17 -45.13
N ALA A 720 -5.97 25.84 -44.97
CA ALA A 720 -5.19 26.43 -46.07
C ALA A 720 -3.97 27.25 -45.58
N LEU A 721 -2.81 26.89 -46.15
CA LEU A 721 -1.71 27.75 -46.57
C LEU A 721 -0.88 28.50 -45.51
N CYS A 722 0.36 28.04 -45.30
CA CYS A 722 1.51 28.89 -45.61
C CYS A 722 2.78 28.03 -45.77
N SER A 723 3.47 28.22 -46.90
CA SER A 723 4.73 27.57 -47.24
C SER A 723 5.69 28.63 -47.80
N ILE A 724 6.96 28.57 -47.36
CA ILE A 724 8.18 29.17 -47.96
C ILE A 724 8.32 30.70 -47.68
N SER A 725 9.45 31.32 -47.31
CA SER A 725 10.89 31.08 -47.50
C SER A 725 11.77 31.86 -46.49
N VAL A 726 12.98 31.34 -46.33
CA VAL A 726 14.24 31.86 -45.75
C VAL A 726 14.69 33.22 -46.31
N CYS A 727 15.36 34.06 -45.48
CA CYS A 727 16.68 34.69 -45.75
C CYS A 727 17.22 35.52 -44.57
N ALA A 728 18.52 35.35 -44.29
CA ALA A 728 19.38 36.01 -43.29
C ALA A 728 19.55 37.54 -43.56
N GLU A 729 20.10 38.41 -42.70
CA GLU A 729 21.37 38.38 -41.97
C GLU A 729 21.57 39.72 -41.19
N ARG A 730 22.11 39.75 -39.95
CA ARG A 730 23.18 40.69 -39.47
C ARG A 730 23.45 40.70 -37.93
N VAL A 731 24.66 40.21 -37.65
CA VAL A 731 25.69 40.37 -36.59
C VAL A 731 25.66 41.63 -35.67
N VAL A 732 25.90 41.46 -34.35
CA VAL A 732 27.08 41.91 -33.53
C VAL A 732 26.79 41.92 -32.00
N ARG A 733 27.71 41.32 -31.24
CA ARG A 733 27.84 41.18 -29.77
C ARG A 733 28.04 42.52 -29.02
N CYS A 734 27.58 42.59 -27.76
CA CYS A 734 28.45 43.03 -26.65
C CYS A 734 28.02 42.50 -25.26
N SER A 735 28.96 41.72 -24.71
CA SER A 735 29.27 41.23 -23.37
C SER A 735 28.83 41.95 -22.08
N TYR A 736 28.35 41.14 -21.13
CA TYR A 736 28.60 41.10 -19.67
C TYR A 736 28.30 42.31 -18.76
N THR A 737 27.27 42.18 -17.91
CA THR A 737 27.36 42.42 -16.44
C THR A 737 26.43 41.45 -15.68
N LYS A 738 26.97 40.82 -14.63
CA LYS A 738 26.30 39.90 -13.70
C LYS A 738 25.25 40.63 -12.86
N ARG A 739 24.01 40.13 -12.86
CA ARG A 739 23.09 40.16 -11.70
C ARG A 739 22.36 38.82 -11.63
N HIS A 740 22.51 38.13 -10.50
CA HIS A 740 21.71 36.96 -10.14
C HIS A 740 20.24 37.35 -10.08
N CYS A 741 19.44 36.83 -11.01
CA CYS A 741 18.00 36.67 -10.83
C CYS A 741 17.71 35.16 -10.90
N CYS A 742 17.09 34.65 -9.84
CA CYS A 742 16.59 33.29 -9.77
C CYS A 742 15.74 32.96 -11.01
N HIS A 743 16.07 31.85 -11.66
CA HIS A 743 15.18 31.21 -12.62
C HIS A 743 13.88 30.86 -11.88
N THR A 744 12.82 31.61 -12.15
CA THR A 744 11.46 31.15 -11.94
C THR A 744 11.23 29.97 -12.88
N ASN A 745 11.36 28.76 -12.33
CA ASN A 745 10.84 27.56 -12.95
C ASN A 745 9.33 27.78 -13.15
N LYS A 746 8.94 28.11 -14.38
CA LYS A 746 7.61 27.73 -14.87
C LYS A 746 7.55 26.22 -14.75
N LYS A 747 7.01 25.73 -13.64
CA LYS A 747 6.48 24.37 -13.54
C LYS A 747 5.51 24.25 -14.73
N ASN A 748 5.91 23.57 -15.79
CA ASN A 748 4.95 22.95 -16.69
C ASN A 748 4.00 22.20 -15.76
N LYS A 749 2.69 22.47 -15.85
CA LYS A 749 1.69 21.65 -15.15
C LYS A 749 1.96 20.23 -15.59
N ALA A 750 2.70 19.47 -14.77
CA ALA A 750 2.77 18.04 -14.90
C ALA A 750 1.33 17.58 -14.82
N ASP A 751 0.88 16.82 -15.83
CA ASP A 751 -0.45 16.21 -15.80
C ASP A 751 -0.57 15.50 -14.45
N VAL A 752 -1.46 16.00 -13.58
CA VAL A 752 -1.66 15.41 -12.25
C VAL A 752 -2.21 14.01 -12.49
N LEU A 753 -1.40 13.01 -12.11
CA LEU A 753 -1.74 11.60 -12.20
C LEU A 753 -2.50 11.18 -10.94
N GLN A 754 -3.61 10.48 -11.11
CA GLN A 754 -4.40 9.90 -10.04
C GLN A 754 -4.44 8.38 -10.20
N PRO A 755 -4.40 7.61 -9.09
CA PRO A 755 -4.66 6.18 -9.12
C PRO A 755 -5.99 5.82 -9.79
N CYS A 756 -5.96 4.80 -10.62
CA CYS A 756 -7.08 4.34 -11.43
C CYS A 756 -6.95 2.85 -11.73
N ASP A 757 -8.07 2.26 -12.09
CA ASP A 757 -8.10 0.88 -12.58
C ASP A 757 -7.89 0.87 -14.08
N THR A 758 -6.93 0.08 -14.56
CA THR A 758 -6.68 -0.08 -15.99
C THR A 758 -6.87 -1.52 -16.44
N GLU A 759 -7.52 -1.70 -17.58
CA GLU A 759 -7.63 -2.96 -18.28
C GLU A 759 -6.66 -2.97 -19.45
N TYR A 760 -5.91 -4.07 -19.60
CA TYR A 760 -5.08 -4.29 -20.78
C TYR A 760 -5.32 -5.69 -21.37
N PRO A 761 -5.39 -5.81 -22.70
CA PRO A 761 -5.57 -7.09 -23.36
C PRO A 761 -4.26 -7.88 -23.39
N SER A 762 -4.30 -9.14 -22.96
CA SER A 762 -3.22 -10.11 -23.12
C SER A 762 -3.64 -11.25 -24.06
N PHE A 763 -2.68 -11.84 -24.77
CA PHE A 763 -2.93 -12.89 -25.75
C PHE A 763 -2.11 -14.14 -25.43
N VAL A 764 -2.79 -15.29 -25.36
CA VAL A 764 -2.18 -16.60 -25.06
C VAL A 764 -2.34 -17.51 -26.26
N TYR A 765 -1.26 -18.14 -26.70
CA TYR A 765 -1.29 -19.13 -27.77
C TYR A 765 -1.52 -20.53 -27.21
N ASP A 766 -2.49 -21.25 -27.77
CA ASP A 766 -2.72 -22.68 -27.48
C ASP A 766 -1.77 -23.55 -28.35
N PRO A 767 -0.80 -24.25 -27.74
CA PRO A 767 0.20 -25.06 -28.44
C PRO A 767 -0.38 -26.35 -29.07
N SER A 768 -1.66 -26.68 -28.82
CA SER A 768 -2.31 -27.87 -29.38
C SER A 768 -2.44 -27.81 -30.91
N ILE A 769 -2.37 -26.61 -31.49
CA ILE A 769 -2.62 -26.39 -32.92
C ILE A 769 -1.34 -25.91 -33.59
N LYS A 770 -0.60 -26.86 -34.19
CA LYS A 770 0.73 -26.62 -34.80
C LYS A 770 0.70 -25.81 -36.09
N GLU A 771 -0.37 -25.96 -36.87
CA GLU A 771 -0.54 -25.30 -38.16
C GLU A 771 -1.98 -24.80 -38.32
N THR A 772 -2.11 -23.57 -38.81
CA THR A 772 -3.41 -22.94 -39.09
C THR A 772 -3.38 -22.30 -40.45
N ASN A 773 -4.35 -22.65 -41.30
CA ASN A 773 -4.57 -22.00 -42.59
C ASN A 773 -6.01 -21.49 -42.64
N SER A 774 -6.18 -20.23 -42.99
CA SER A 774 -7.53 -19.67 -43.09
C SER A 774 -7.55 -18.43 -43.99
N ILE A 775 -8.76 -18.09 -44.43
CA ILE A 775 -9.02 -16.95 -45.29
C ILE A 775 -9.77 -15.88 -44.48
N ILE A 776 -9.22 -14.67 -44.48
CA ILE A 776 -9.78 -13.46 -43.89
C ILE A 776 -10.58 -12.72 -44.96
N LYS A 777 -11.87 -12.45 -44.71
CA LYS A 777 -12.73 -11.69 -45.62
C LYS A 777 -12.74 -10.22 -45.21
N CYS A 778 -12.14 -9.34 -46.02
CA CYS A 778 -12.08 -7.90 -45.81
C CYS A 778 -13.07 -7.17 -46.74
N GLY A 779 -14.34 -7.55 -46.63
CA GLY A 779 -15.43 -6.93 -47.39
C GLY A 779 -15.42 -7.37 -48.85
N ARG A 780 -14.71 -6.62 -49.70
CA ARG A 780 -14.61 -6.89 -51.15
C ARG A 780 -13.38 -7.71 -51.55
N CYS A 781 -12.42 -7.89 -50.65
CA CYS A 781 -11.23 -8.70 -50.88
C CYS A 781 -11.09 -9.79 -49.82
N GLN A 782 -10.34 -10.83 -50.16
CA GLN A 782 -10.01 -11.94 -49.25
C GLN A 782 -8.49 -12.10 -49.18
N LYS A 783 -7.98 -12.44 -48.00
CA LYS A 783 -6.57 -12.75 -47.76
C LYS A 783 -6.43 -14.13 -47.17
N MET A 784 -5.55 -14.96 -47.71
CA MET A 784 -5.11 -16.14 -46.95
C MET A 784 -3.99 -15.79 -45.98
N PHE A 785 -3.98 -16.48 -44.85
CA PHE A 785 -2.84 -16.56 -43.97
C PHE A 785 -2.53 -18.02 -43.66
N VAL A 786 -1.25 -18.28 -43.42
CA VAL A 786 -0.73 -19.54 -42.91
C VAL A 786 0.09 -19.21 -41.68
N GLY A 787 -0.28 -19.79 -40.54
CA GLY A 787 0.48 -19.75 -39.29
C GLY A 787 1.09 -21.12 -39.02
N GLN A 788 2.40 -21.17 -38.83
CA GLN A 788 3.14 -22.39 -38.51
C GLN A 788 4.00 -22.17 -37.27
N GLN A 789 3.90 -23.07 -36.29
CA GLN A 789 4.77 -23.04 -35.11
C GLN A 789 6.18 -23.51 -35.46
N ILE A 790 7.20 -22.77 -35.01
CA ILE A 790 8.60 -23.20 -35.16
C ILE A 790 8.91 -24.24 -34.08
N PRO A 791 9.41 -25.44 -34.44
CA PRO A 791 9.71 -26.49 -33.46
C PRO A 791 10.71 -26.00 -32.42
N ASP A 792 10.57 -26.52 -31.20
CA ASP A 792 11.42 -26.22 -30.05
C ASP A 792 11.56 -24.73 -29.70
N SER A 793 10.56 -23.92 -30.08
CA SER A 793 10.49 -22.50 -29.72
C SER A 793 9.07 -22.01 -29.43
N ASN A 794 8.97 -20.81 -28.84
CA ASN A 794 7.72 -20.08 -28.69
C ASN A 794 7.38 -19.18 -29.90
N LEU A 795 8.12 -19.30 -31.01
CA LEU A 795 7.92 -18.47 -32.20
C LEU A 795 6.83 -19.06 -33.11
N LEU A 796 6.02 -18.15 -33.66
CA LEU A 796 5.01 -18.45 -34.68
C LEU A 796 5.40 -17.73 -35.97
N LEU A 797 5.63 -18.50 -37.02
CA LEU A 797 5.83 -17.96 -38.36
C LEU A 797 4.46 -17.72 -39.00
N MET A 798 4.20 -16.47 -39.39
CA MET A 798 2.95 -16.09 -40.03
C MET A 798 3.22 -15.54 -41.43
N VAL A 799 2.67 -16.21 -42.44
CA VAL A 799 2.76 -15.80 -43.84
C VAL A 799 1.38 -15.30 -44.28
N VAL A 800 1.33 -14.09 -44.81
CA VAL A 800 0.07 -13.41 -45.16
C VAL A 800 0.20 -12.76 -46.53
N GLN A 801 -0.86 -12.84 -47.32
CA GLN A 801 -0.94 -12.12 -48.59
C GLN A 801 -1.04 -10.59 -48.39
N SER A 802 -0.25 -9.84 -49.17
CA SER A 802 -0.20 -8.38 -49.15
C SER A 802 -1.32 -7.69 -49.95
N ASP A 803 -2.15 -8.44 -50.65
CA ASP A 803 -2.90 -7.94 -51.82
C ASP A 803 -4.17 -7.12 -51.50
N CYS A 804 -4.44 -6.86 -50.22
CA CYS A 804 -5.70 -6.27 -49.74
C CYS A 804 -5.41 -5.40 -48.49
N ASP A 805 -6.16 -4.34 -48.23
CA ASP A 805 -6.05 -3.55 -46.98
C ASP A 805 -7.32 -3.72 -46.15
N CYS A 806 -7.17 -4.26 -44.95
CA CYS A 806 -8.29 -4.61 -44.06
C CYS A 806 -8.47 -3.61 -42.91
N SER A 807 -7.68 -2.51 -42.89
CA SER A 807 -7.63 -1.55 -41.78
C SER A 807 -8.95 -0.83 -41.52
N ARG A 808 -9.82 -0.72 -42.52
CA ARG A 808 -11.12 -0.03 -42.42
C ARG A 808 -12.21 -0.87 -41.78
N GLN A 809 -12.08 -2.20 -41.81
CA GLN A 809 -13.12 -3.12 -41.34
C GLN A 809 -12.84 -3.64 -39.93
N TYR A 810 -11.58 -3.64 -39.53
CA TYR A 810 -11.13 -4.09 -38.22
C TYR A 810 -10.39 -2.95 -37.51
N PRO A 811 -10.87 -2.49 -36.34
CA PRO A 811 -10.19 -1.44 -35.58
C PRO A 811 -8.83 -1.93 -35.07
N LEU A 812 -7.88 -1.00 -34.90
CA LEU A 812 -6.61 -1.31 -34.26
C LEU A 812 -6.84 -1.84 -32.84
N ILE A 813 -6.23 -2.99 -32.55
CA ILE A 813 -6.10 -3.48 -31.17
C ILE A 813 -4.89 -2.76 -30.56
N ASN A 814 -5.16 -1.78 -29.71
CA ASN A 814 -4.11 -1.16 -28.91
C ASN A 814 -3.78 -2.08 -27.73
N MET A 815 -2.48 -2.34 -27.55
CA MET A 815 -1.93 -3.03 -26.37
C MET A 815 -1.73 -2.08 -25.18
N GLU A 816 -2.08 -0.80 -25.35
CA GLU A 816 -1.98 0.20 -24.30
C GLU A 816 -3.09 0.01 -23.26
N PRO A 817 -2.78 0.18 -21.97
CA PRO A 817 -3.77 0.08 -20.90
C PRO A 817 -4.86 1.13 -21.08
N LYS A 818 -6.11 0.73 -20.84
CA LYS A 818 -7.29 1.60 -20.90
C LYS A 818 -7.90 1.73 -19.52
N GLU A 819 -8.25 2.94 -19.13
CA GLU A 819 -8.96 3.21 -17.88
C GLU A 819 -10.34 2.53 -17.88
N VAL A 820 -10.63 1.78 -16.82
CA VAL A 820 -11.92 1.14 -16.60
C VAL A 820 -12.85 2.14 -15.94
N LYS A 821 -13.92 2.51 -16.65
CA LYS A 821 -15.01 3.30 -16.06
C LYS A 821 -16.11 2.36 -15.62
N TYR A 822 -16.30 2.22 -14.31
CA TYR A 822 -17.36 1.37 -13.75
C TYR A 822 -18.73 1.95 -14.08
N ILE A 823 -19.54 1.19 -14.84
CA ILE A 823 -20.85 1.63 -15.32
C ILE A 823 -21.93 1.51 -14.22
N LEU A 824 -21.74 0.63 -13.23
CA LEU A 824 -22.56 0.54 -12.01
C LEU A 824 -21.72 0.05 -10.81
N PRO A 825 -21.31 0.92 -9.87
CA PRO A 825 -20.57 0.50 -8.68
C PRO A 825 -21.40 -0.37 -7.72
N CYS A 826 -22.73 -0.30 -7.79
CA CYS A 826 -23.64 -1.01 -6.89
C CYS A 826 -23.54 -2.54 -6.90
N ASP A 827 -23.33 -3.18 -8.06
CA ASP A 827 -23.27 -4.64 -8.12
C ASP A 827 -21.99 -5.18 -7.46
N ARG A 828 -20.87 -4.46 -7.61
CA ARG A 828 -19.60 -4.77 -6.91
C ARG A 828 -19.72 -4.54 -5.40
N MET A 829 -20.40 -3.49 -4.98
CA MET A 829 -20.60 -3.21 -3.54
C MET A 829 -21.61 -4.18 -2.89
N LYS A 830 -22.57 -4.72 -3.64
CA LYS A 830 -23.51 -5.74 -3.17
C LYS A 830 -22.90 -7.14 -3.11
N SER A 831 -21.93 -7.45 -3.96
CA SER A 831 -21.17 -8.70 -3.87
C SER A 831 -20.25 -8.64 -2.65
N MET A 832 -20.80 -8.91 -1.47
CA MET A 832 -20.02 -9.01 -0.23
C MET A 832 -18.99 -10.13 -0.40
N LYS A 833 -17.72 -9.77 -0.25
CA LYS A 833 -16.62 -10.75 -0.24
C LYS A 833 -16.68 -11.56 1.04
N ILE A 834 -16.20 -12.80 0.98
CA ILE A 834 -16.12 -13.67 2.15
C ILE A 834 -15.10 -13.08 3.12
N ARG A 835 -15.51 -12.86 4.37
CA ARG A 835 -14.66 -12.33 5.44
C ARG A 835 -14.90 -13.07 6.75
N ARG A 836 -13.94 -13.00 7.67
CA ARG A 836 -14.08 -13.47 9.05
C ARG A 836 -14.18 -12.26 10.00
N ARG A 837 -15.21 -12.24 10.85
CA ARG A 837 -15.38 -11.19 11.87
C ARG A 837 -14.26 -11.29 12.94
N PRO A 838 -13.87 -10.16 13.55
CA PRO A 838 -13.06 -10.18 14.77
C PRO A 838 -13.72 -11.04 15.85
N GLU A 839 -12.92 -11.73 16.65
CA GLU A 839 -13.41 -12.66 17.68
C GLU A 839 -13.91 -11.93 18.93
N SER A 840 -13.29 -10.79 19.26
CA SER A 840 -13.65 -9.96 20.41
C SER A 840 -14.56 -8.80 20.02
N CYS A 841 -15.50 -8.51 20.92
CA CYS A 841 -16.41 -7.38 20.80
C CYS A 841 -16.84 -6.90 22.20
N HIS A 842 -16.60 -5.63 22.50
CA HIS A 842 -16.97 -5.03 23.78
C HIS A 842 -17.97 -3.89 23.59
N ALA A 843 -19.24 -4.25 23.35
CA ALA A 843 -20.27 -3.26 23.05
C ALA A 843 -20.96 -2.65 24.29
N TYR A 844 -21.08 -3.44 25.35
CA TYR A 844 -21.89 -3.09 26.51
C TYR A 844 -21.21 -3.53 27.82
N HIS A 845 -21.27 -2.65 28.82
CA HIS A 845 -20.95 -2.99 30.20
C HIS A 845 -21.96 -2.30 31.15
N PRO A 846 -22.48 -2.98 32.18
CA PRO A 846 -23.54 -2.45 33.04
C PRO A 846 -23.11 -1.24 33.88
N GLN A 847 -21.82 -1.14 34.22
CA GLN A 847 -21.27 -0.04 35.03
C GLN A 847 -20.87 1.21 34.23
N VAL A 848 -21.12 1.24 32.92
CA VAL A 848 -20.74 2.40 32.09
C VAL A 848 -21.51 3.64 32.55
N PRO A 849 -20.83 4.75 32.87
CA PRO A 849 -21.48 5.96 33.36
C PRO A 849 -22.41 6.58 32.31
N HIS A 850 -23.50 7.18 32.80
CA HIS A 850 -24.50 7.90 31.99
C HIS A 850 -24.06 9.32 31.59
N SER A 851 -22.76 9.61 31.58
CA SER A 851 -22.23 10.92 31.19
C SER A 851 -22.37 11.11 29.67
N CYS A 852 -23.09 12.16 29.29
CA CYS A 852 -23.30 12.60 27.91
C CYS A 852 -22.56 13.91 27.55
N LEU A 853 -21.83 14.47 28.52
CA LEU A 853 -20.91 15.59 28.39
C LEU A 853 -19.59 15.22 29.08
N LEU A 854 -18.46 15.59 28.49
CA LEU A 854 -17.13 15.30 29.05
C LEU A 854 -16.80 16.10 30.32
N SER A 855 -17.57 17.15 30.63
CA SER A 855 -17.29 18.13 31.68
C SER A 855 -17.92 17.84 33.05
N ASP A 856 -18.57 16.68 33.23
CA ASP A 856 -19.23 16.30 34.49
C ASP A 856 -18.50 15.19 35.24
#